data_AF-A0AAV9ALY4-F1
#
_entry.id   AF-A0AAV9ALY4-F1
#
_cell.length_a   1.000
_cell.length_b   1.000
_cell.length_c   1.000
_cell.angle_alpha   90.00
_cell.angle_beta   90.00
_cell.angle_gamma   90.00
#
_symmetry.space_group_name_H-M   'P 1'
#
loop_
_entity.id
_entity.type
_entity.pdbx_description
1 polymer ?
#
loop_
_entity_poly.entity_id
_entity_poly.type
_entity_poly.pdbx_seq_one_letter_code
_entity_poly.pdbx_strand_id
1 'polypeptide(L)'
;MAASNGIEYLEMDMDALMNDPFARPANAETVARDEEELQWAAIQRLPSQKRSKFAILARNASQVAPDGEDPLLEIIDVRKLDRRGRELVVQRALATKDQDNFNLLVGIKERLDRVGLEVPKVEVRFENLNVSASVHMGTRSLPTLVNFVRDILESTLTSLRIYRTQKHGLTILKDVSGAVKPGRMTLLLGGPGSGKSTLLLALAGKLDPNLKRTGNITYNGHALDEFVVPRTAAYISQTDNHIGELTVRETLDFAARCQNASDGFAGYLEDLSRLEKENNIRPTPEIDAFMKAASVSGKKHSLVTDYVLKVLGLDLCADTLVGSDMVRGVSGGQRKRVTTGEMIVGPRKTLFMDEISTGLDSSTTYQIVKCMQNFVHQMEATVLMSLLQPPPETFDLFDDLIVLSEGYIIYQGPRIHVLEFFESLGFSLPPRKGLADFLQEVVSRKDQAQYWSDQSKSHAYLPVSRIADLFKQSEYGRSILSDLSSPYDRTKNLPSSLTMSKYAVSNWGLFKACYEREILLISRHRFLYIFRTCQVAFVGVVTCTLFLRTTLHRTDEVNGNLYLGCLFYSLAHMMYNGFSELPITISRLPVFFKQRNNFFHPAWAFSIPSWILRIPYSLIEAVIWSCVVYYTVGFAPGAGSCCTRYGYSQYFWICCNNGFLFVGWIHPSKRCNQTMVGLGFLGISIVLRATRNFCQ
;
A
#
# COMPACT_ATOMS: atom_id res chain seq x y z
N MET A 1 10.78 73.16 -46.00
CA MET A 1 10.74 73.28 -44.52
C MET A 1 10.68 71.85 -44.01
N ALA A 2 11.82 71.22 -43.69
CA ALA A 2 12.50 71.28 -42.38
C ALA A 2 11.58 70.68 -41.28
N ALA A 3 11.94 69.68 -40.48
CA ALA A 3 13.21 68.99 -40.26
C ALA A 3 12.99 67.74 -39.36
N SER A 4 13.96 66.80 -39.39
CA SER A 4 14.61 66.11 -38.23
C SER A 4 13.77 65.16 -37.35
N ASN A 5 14.20 63.98 -36.88
CA ASN A 5 15.45 63.21 -36.86
C ASN A 5 15.08 61.79 -36.32
N GLY A 6 15.72 60.71 -36.80
CA GLY A 6 16.61 59.80 -36.03
C GLY A 6 15.87 58.81 -35.10
N ILE A 7 16.13 57.49 -35.03
CA ILE A 7 17.38 56.69 -35.03
C ILE A 7 16.92 55.22 -35.32
N GLU A 8 17.43 54.53 -36.36
CA GLU A 8 18.46 53.44 -36.34
C GLU A 8 18.15 52.31 -35.31
N TYR A 9 18.07 51.01 -35.65
CA TYR A 9 19.11 50.16 -36.23
C TYR A 9 18.51 49.10 -37.17
N LEU A 10 19.05 49.00 -38.39
CA LEU A 10 18.84 47.88 -39.32
C LEU A 10 20.08 47.84 -40.23
N GLU A 11 21.17 47.23 -39.75
CA GLU A 11 22.30 46.85 -40.60
C GLU A 11 22.03 45.45 -41.15
N MET A 12 21.89 45.39 -42.48
CA MET A 12 21.78 44.17 -43.27
C MET A 12 23.17 43.53 -43.44
N ASP A 13 23.17 42.21 -43.27
CA ASP A 13 24.28 41.29 -43.50
C ASP A 13 25.03 41.52 -44.82
N MET A 14 26.32 41.80 -44.69
CA MET A 14 27.34 41.74 -45.73
C MET A 14 28.33 40.62 -45.38
N ASP A 15 27.87 39.37 -45.34
CA ASP A 15 28.74 38.19 -45.16
C ASP A 15 28.31 36.97 -46.01
N ALA A 16 27.64 37.23 -47.13
CA ALA A 16 27.36 36.22 -48.13
C ALA A 16 28.52 36.06 -49.14
N LEU A 17 29.78 35.86 -48.70
CA LEU A 17 30.86 35.33 -49.54
C LEU A 17 32.19 35.02 -48.81
N MET A 18 32.18 34.30 -47.69
CA MET A 18 33.41 33.67 -47.16
C MET A 18 33.12 32.22 -46.76
N ASN A 19 33.64 31.31 -47.57
CA ASN A 19 33.72 29.88 -47.28
C ASN A 19 34.40 29.64 -45.92
N ASP A 20 33.66 29.11 -44.96
CA ASP A 20 34.24 28.40 -43.83
C ASP A 20 34.47 26.92 -44.23
N PRO A 21 35.72 26.39 -44.25
CA PRO A 21 36.01 25.01 -44.65
C PRO A 21 35.61 23.96 -43.60
N PHE A 22 34.98 24.35 -42.50
CA PHE A 22 34.65 23.46 -41.38
C PHE A 22 33.15 23.24 -41.18
N ALA A 23 32.37 23.21 -42.27
CA ALA A 23 31.09 22.54 -42.23
C ALA A 23 31.31 21.03 -42.03
N ARG A 24 31.15 20.53 -40.79
CA ARG A 24 30.85 19.11 -40.54
C ARG A 24 29.33 18.89 -40.63
N PRO A 25 28.79 18.40 -41.76
CA PRO A 25 27.53 17.66 -41.70
C PRO A 25 27.56 16.36 -42.52
N ALA A 26 26.67 15.41 -42.18
CA ALA A 26 26.32 14.13 -42.83
C ALA A 26 27.02 12.83 -42.35
N ASN A 27 28.35 12.77 -42.18
CA ASN A 27 29.01 11.47 -41.92
C ASN A 27 28.83 10.95 -40.48
N ALA A 28 28.78 11.82 -39.47
CA ALA A 28 28.64 11.38 -38.08
C ALA A 28 27.23 10.83 -37.78
N GLU A 29 26.19 11.50 -38.27
CA GLU A 29 24.80 11.06 -38.12
C GLU A 29 24.51 9.77 -38.88
N THR A 30 25.11 9.59 -40.06
CA THR A 30 24.98 8.35 -40.85
C THR A 30 25.69 7.19 -40.16
N VAL A 31 26.90 7.40 -39.64
CA VAL A 31 27.62 6.40 -38.84
C VAL A 31 26.85 6.02 -37.58
N ALA A 32 26.29 6.98 -36.86
CA ALA A 32 25.48 6.72 -35.66
C ALA A 32 24.21 5.90 -35.98
N ARG A 33 23.54 6.20 -37.10
CA ARG A 33 22.39 5.41 -37.59
C ARG A 33 22.79 4.01 -38.01
N ASP A 34 23.90 3.84 -38.71
CA ASP A 34 24.41 2.53 -39.12
C ASP A 34 24.79 1.68 -37.91
N GLU A 35 25.43 2.27 -36.89
CA GLU A 35 25.71 1.61 -35.62
C GLU A 35 24.44 1.17 -34.88
N GLU A 36 23.42 2.04 -34.81
CA GLU A 36 22.12 1.72 -34.24
C GLU A 36 21.45 0.55 -34.98
N GLU A 37 21.49 0.56 -36.32
CA GLU A 37 20.96 -0.53 -37.15
C GLU A 37 21.67 -1.86 -36.91
N LEU A 38 23.00 -1.83 -36.77
CA LEU A 38 23.80 -3.02 -36.44
C LEU A 38 23.42 -3.59 -35.07
N GLN A 39 23.19 -2.74 -34.07
CA GLN A 39 22.78 -3.16 -32.73
C GLN A 39 21.37 -3.76 -32.73
N TRP A 40 20.41 -3.16 -33.44
CA TRP A 40 19.08 -3.72 -33.62
C TRP A 40 19.12 -5.06 -34.35
N ALA A 41 19.92 -5.18 -35.41
CA ALA A 41 20.12 -6.43 -36.13
C ALA A 41 20.73 -7.51 -35.22
N ALA A 42 21.66 -7.14 -34.33
CA ALA A 42 22.23 -8.05 -33.34
C ALA A 42 21.17 -8.58 -32.37
N ILE A 43 20.27 -7.72 -31.86
CA ILE A 43 19.16 -8.14 -30.99
C ILE A 43 18.17 -9.02 -31.76
N GLN A 44 17.85 -8.68 -33.01
CA GLN A 44 16.95 -9.48 -33.85
C GLN A 44 17.54 -10.86 -34.19
N ARG A 45 18.87 -11.03 -34.27
CA ARG A 45 19.48 -12.36 -34.44
C ARG A 45 19.32 -13.26 -33.21
N LEU A 46 19.02 -12.71 -32.04
CA LEU A 46 18.81 -13.51 -30.83
C LEU A 46 17.49 -14.31 -30.91
N PRO A 47 17.43 -15.50 -30.28
CA PRO A 47 16.18 -16.24 -30.08
C PRO A 47 15.13 -15.38 -29.36
N SER A 48 13.84 -15.56 -29.67
CA SER A 48 12.72 -14.77 -29.13
C SER A 48 12.77 -14.60 -27.60
N GLN A 49 13.09 -15.67 -26.86
CA GLN A 49 13.21 -15.68 -25.39
C GLN A 49 14.40 -14.88 -24.83
N LYS A 50 15.42 -14.60 -25.66
CA LYS A 50 16.57 -13.77 -25.28
C LYS A 50 16.34 -12.30 -25.63
N ARG A 51 15.54 -11.99 -26.65
CA ARG A 51 15.27 -10.60 -27.09
C ARG A 51 14.63 -9.73 -26.01
N SER A 52 13.70 -10.27 -25.23
CA SER A 52 13.07 -9.54 -24.12
C SER A 52 14.05 -9.20 -22.98
N LYS A 53 15.26 -9.76 -23.01
CA LYS A 53 16.29 -9.61 -21.96
C LYS A 53 17.38 -8.62 -22.33
N PHE A 54 17.41 -8.14 -23.58
CA PHE A 54 18.37 -7.15 -24.04
C PHE A 54 17.64 -5.93 -24.59
N ALA A 55 18.13 -4.75 -24.25
CA ALA A 55 17.62 -3.47 -24.73
C ALA A 55 18.77 -2.58 -25.16
N ILE A 56 18.48 -1.55 -25.95
CA ILE A 56 19.44 -0.53 -26.35
C ILE A 56 19.22 0.69 -25.44
N LEU A 57 20.29 1.25 -24.89
CA LEU A 57 20.20 2.45 -24.06
C LEU A 57 21.36 3.40 -24.39
N ALA A 58 21.06 4.69 -24.54
CA ALA A 58 22.07 5.71 -24.73
C ALA A 58 22.81 6.02 -23.40
N ARG A 59 24.15 6.01 -23.41
CA ARG A 59 24.94 6.44 -22.24
C ARG A 59 24.94 7.97 -22.08
N ASN A 60 25.33 8.43 -20.89
CA ASN A 60 25.57 9.85 -20.65
C ASN A 60 26.93 10.24 -21.25
N ALA A 61 26.96 11.37 -21.98
CA ALA A 61 28.18 11.98 -22.55
C ALA A 61 29.27 12.28 -21.50
N SER A 62 28.96 12.26 -20.20
CA SER A 62 29.91 12.58 -19.12
C SER A 62 30.79 11.42 -18.65
N GLN A 63 30.80 10.26 -19.32
CA GLN A 63 31.68 9.14 -18.98
C GLN A 63 32.66 8.70 -20.08
N VAL A 64 32.70 9.35 -21.25
CA VAL A 64 33.75 9.14 -22.26
C VAL A 64 34.08 10.47 -22.95
N ALA A 65 35.35 10.87 -22.84
CA ALA A 65 36.09 11.89 -23.59
C ALA A 65 35.67 13.38 -23.48
N PRO A 66 36.62 14.34 -23.65
CA PRO A 66 36.38 15.78 -23.55
C PRO A 66 35.76 16.41 -24.81
N ASP A 67 35.58 15.63 -25.88
CA ASP A 67 34.99 16.09 -27.12
C ASP A 67 33.52 15.69 -27.14
N GLY A 68 32.63 16.66 -27.36
CA GLY A 68 31.18 16.51 -27.32
C GLY A 68 30.61 15.59 -28.40
N GLU A 69 30.89 14.28 -28.27
CA GLU A 69 30.30 13.23 -29.08
C GLU A 69 28.88 12.88 -28.61
N ASP A 70 28.05 12.52 -29.58
CA ASP A 70 26.68 12.06 -29.39
C ASP A 70 26.62 10.84 -28.46
N PRO A 71 25.50 10.63 -27.75
CA PRO A 71 25.38 9.55 -26.78
C PRO A 71 25.47 8.18 -27.48
N LEU A 72 26.61 7.49 -27.30
CA LEU A 72 26.81 6.11 -27.75
C LEU A 72 25.70 5.19 -27.20
N LEU A 73 25.00 4.53 -28.12
CA LEU A 73 24.00 3.50 -27.83
C LEU A 73 24.72 2.21 -27.43
N GLU A 74 24.32 1.59 -26.32
CA GLU A 74 24.90 0.33 -25.84
C GLU A 74 23.80 -0.72 -25.64
N ILE A 75 24.09 -1.97 -26.01
CA ILE A 75 23.21 -3.11 -25.71
C ILE A 75 23.39 -3.51 -24.24
N ILE A 76 22.32 -3.37 -23.46
CA ILE A 76 22.28 -3.69 -22.03
C ILE A 76 21.48 -4.97 -21.75
N ASP A 77 21.97 -5.85 -20.87
CA ASP A 77 21.18 -6.96 -20.31
C ASP A 77 20.33 -6.46 -19.14
N VAL A 78 19.02 -6.33 -19.37
CA VAL A 78 18.09 -5.78 -18.37
C VAL A 78 18.03 -6.62 -17.08
N ARG A 79 18.43 -7.89 -17.14
CA ARG A 79 18.49 -8.78 -15.96
C ARG A 79 19.72 -8.54 -15.11
N LYS A 80 20.72 -7.82 -15.57
CA LYS A 80 21.95 -7.53 -14.80
C LYS A 80 22.10 -6.06 -14.44
N LEU A 81 21.03 -5.26 -14.54
CA LEU A 81 21.05 -3.87 -14.13
C LEU A 81 21.29 -3.69 -12.63
N ASP A 82 22.41 -3.04 -12.33
CA ASP A 82 22.72 -2.47 -11.02
C ASP A 82 21.84 -1.25 -10.74
N ARG A 83 21.91 -0.71 -9.51
CA ARG A 83 21.11 0.44 -9.08
C ARG A 83 21.23 1.63 -10.04
N ARG A 84 22.46 2.03 -10.38
CA ARG A 84 22.71 3.16 -11.30
C ARG A 84 22.13 2.92 -12.69
N GLY A 85 22.22 1.68 -13.18
CA GLY A 85 21.63 1.30 -14.47
C GLY A 85 20.11 1.40 -14.46
N ARG A 86 19.45 0.96 -13.38
CA ARG A 86 18.00 1.12 -13.21
C ARG A 86 17.58 2.60 -13.13
N GLU A 87 18.28 3.39 -12.32
CA GLU A 87 18.03 4.84 -12.20
C GLU A 87 18.20 5.54 -13.56
N LEU A 88 19.21 5.18 -14.34
CA LEU A 88 19.43 5.71 -15.69
C LEU A 88 18.28 5.36 -16.64
N VAL A 89 17.81 4.11 -16.64
CA VAL A 89 16.67 3.68 -17.47
C VAL A 89 15.42 4.49 -17.10
N VAL A 90 15.11 4.66 -15.81
CA VAL A 90 13.96 5.46 -15.37
C VAL A 90 14.11 6.93 -15.79
N GLN A 91 15.27 7.53 -15.57
CA GLN A 91 15.51 8.94 -15.93
C GLN A 91 15.39 9.19 -17.43
N ARG A 92 15.95 8.31 -18.26
CA ARG A 92 15.85 8.42 -19.72
C ARG A 92 14.44 8.21 -20.21
N ALA A 93 13.72 7.24 -19.64
CA ALA A 93 12.34 6.95 -20.02
C ALA A 93 11.35 8.07 -19.64
N LEU A 94 11.58 8.78 -18.52
CA LEU A 94 10.79 9.97 -18.16
C LEU A 94 11.13 11.18 -19.04
N ALA A 95 12.36 11.26 -19.56
CA ALA A 95 12.87 12.37 -20.37
C ALA A 95 12.75 13.76 -19.72
N THR A 96 12.59 13.81 -18.40
CA THR A 96 12.43 15.02 -17.59
C THR A 96 13.21 14.88 -16.28
N LYS A 97 13.66 16.01 -15.74
CA LYS A 97 14.29 16.03 -14.39
C LYS A 97 13.24 16.13 -13.28
N ASP A 98 12.06 16.65 -13.62
CA ASP A 98 10.95 16.91 -12.70
C ASP A 98 10.12 15.64 -12.44
N GLN A 99 9.25 15.71 -11.42
CA GLN A 99 8.27 14.66 -11.09
C GLN A 99 7.12 14.68 -12.11
N ASP A 100 7.40 14.26 -13.34
CA ASP A 100 6.41 14.14 -14.40
C ASP A 100 6.60 12.83 -15.17
N ASN A 101 5.52 12.05 -15.28
CA ASN A 101 5.47 10.77 -15.96
C ASN A 101 4.80 10.83 -17.34
N PHE A 102 4.42 12.01 -17.82
CA PHE A 102 3.66 12.17 -19.07
C PHE A 102 4.36 11.54 -20.28
N ASN A 103 5.61 11.90 -20.56
CA ASN A 103 6.35 11.43 -21.74
C ASN A 103 6.49 9.91 -21.77
N LEU A 104 6.76 9.30 -20.61
CA LEU A 104 6.87 7.85 -20.48
C LEU A 104 5.53 7.18 -20.80
N LEU A 105 4.43 7.67 -20.22
CA LEU A 105 3.12 7.08 -20.38
C LEU A 105 2.57 7.26 -21.80
N VAL A 106 2.79 8.44 -22.40
CA VAL A 106 2.48 8.69 -23.82
C VAL A 106 3.28 7.77 -24.73
N GLY A 107 4.60 7.66 -24.50
CA GLY A 107 5.45 6.76 -25.29
C GLY A 107 5.04 5.29 -25.18
N ILE A 108 4.60 4.85 -24.01
CA ILE A 108 4.01 3.51 -23.83
C ILE A 108 2.69 3.39 -24.61
N LYS A 109 1.78 4.36 -24.47
CA LYS A 109 0.48 4.33 -25.15
C LYS A 109 0.63 4.32 -26.67
N GLU A 110 1.45 5.20 -27.23
CA GLU A 110 1.73 5.23 -28.66
C GLU A 110 2.29 3.90 -29.17
N ARG A 111 3.17 3.26 -28.40
CA ARG A 111 3.72 1.94 -28.74
C ARG A 111 2.62 0.87 -28.80
N LEU A 112 1.69 0.89 -27.85
CA LEU A 112 0.53 -0.01 -27.82
C LEU A 112 -0.44 0.26 -28.99
N ASP A 113 -0.75 1.52 -29.24
CA ASP A 113 -1.68 1.94 -30.30
C ASP A 113 -1.14 1.60 -31.70
N ARG A 114 0.18 1.74 -31.93
CA ARG A 114 0.83 1.37 -33.20
C ARG A 114 0.67 -0.10 -33.58
N VAL A 115 0.53 -0.98 -32.60
CA VAL A 115 0.28 -2.43 -32.83
C VAL A 115 -1.19 -2.80 -32.70
N GLY A 116 -2.07 -1.85 -32.38
CA GLY A 116 -3.51 -2.08 -32.16
C GLY A 116 -3.83 -2.83 -30.88
N LEU A 117 -2.99 -2.75 -29.85
CA LEU A 117 -3.22 -3.44 -28.58
C LEU A 117 -3.97 -2.54 -27.60
N GLU A 118 -5.24 -2.84 -27.35
CA GLU A 118 -6.05 -2.11 -26.40
C GLU A 118 -5.64 -2.41 -24.94
N VAL A 119 -5.68 -1.36 -24.11
CA VAL A 119 -5.42 -1.51 -22.68
C VAL A 119 -6.70 -1.88 -21.91
N PRO A 120 -6.62 -2.75 -20.89
CA PRO A 120 -7.78 -3.16 -20.10
C PRO A 120 -8.41 -1.99 -19.36
N LYS A 121 -9.73 -1.87 -19.51
CA LYS A 121 -10.61 -0.84 -18.93
C LYS A 121 -11.49 -1.44 -17.84
N VAL A 122 -11.74 -0.66 -16.79
CA VAL A 122 -12.64 -1.07 -15.69
C VAL A 122 -13.60 0.06 -15.37
N GLU A 123 -14.86 -0.06 -15.77
CA GLU A 123 -15.95 0.78 -15.34
C GLU A 123 -16.57 0.22 -14.05
N VAL A 124 -16.75 1.08 -13.05
CA VAL A 124 -17.38 0.70 -11.78
C VAL A 124 -18.75 1.35 -11.69
N ARG A 125 -19.81 0.55 -11.66
CA ARG A 125 -21.20 1.01 -11.52
C ARG A 125 -21.76 0.62 -10.17
N PHE A 126 -22.55 1.49 -9.57
CA PHE A 126 -23.26 1.22 -8.32
C PHE A 126 -24.69 1.74 -8.41
N GLU A 127 -25.64 0.94 -7.93
CA GLU A 127 -27.08 1.19 -8.07
C GLU A 127 -27.80 0.93 -6.75
N ASN A 128 -28.62 1.92 -6.35
CA ASN A 128 -29.48 1.90 -5.18
C ASN A 128 -28.73 1.46 -3.91
N LEU A 129 -27.48 1.90 -3.80
CA LEU A 129 -26.57 1.49 -2.74
C LEU A 129 -27.00 2.13 -1.42
N ASN A 130 -27.34 1.29 -0.45
CA ASN A 130 -27.54 1.71 0.93
C ASN A 130 -26.57 1.00 1.85
N VAL A 131 -26.00 1.74 2.79
CA VAL A 131 -25.12 1.19 3.82
C VAL A 131 -25.63 1.62 5.18
N SER A 132 -25.93 0.67 6.05
CA SER A 132 -26.43 0.92 7.39
C SER A 132 -25.61 0.21 8.46
N ALA A 133 -25.40 0.90 9.58
CA ALA A 133 -24.77 0.37 10.78
C ALA A 133 -25.84 0.13 11.85
N SER A 134 -25.75 -0.99 12.56
CA SER A 134 -26.55 -1.21 13.77
C SER A 134 -25.71 -0.79 14.99
N VAL A 135 -25.99 0.38 15.56
CA VAL A 135 -25.19 0.96 16.66
C VAL A 135 -25.98 0.93 17.97
N HIS A 136 -25.28 0.66 19.08
CA HIS A 136 -25.81 0.82 20.42
C HIS A 136 -25.50 2.26 20.91
N MET A 137 -26.51 3.05 21.29
CA MET A 137 -26.30 4.44 21.75
C MET A 137 -25.94 4.54 23.24
N GLY A 138 -25.25 5.62 23.64
CA GLY A 138 -24.98 6.00 25.04
C GLY A 138 -23.55 5.73 25.53
N THR A 139 -23.36 5.53 26.85
CA THR A 139 -22.07 5.15 27.49
C THR A 139 -21.48 3.81 27.01
N ARG A 140 -22.17 3.15 26.07
CA ARG A 140 -21.79 1.91 25.37
C ARG A 140 -20.96 2.13 24.10
N SER A 141 -20.70 3.38 23.69
CA SER A 141 -19.96 3.70 22.45
C SER A 141 -18.47 3.37 22.51
N LEU A 142 -17.88 3.30 23.71
CA LEU A 142 -16.49 2.93 23.92
C LEU A 142 -16.37 1.45 24.31
N PRO A 143 -15.52 0.66 23.64
CA PRO A 143 -15.28 -0.73 24.00
C PRO A 143 -14.43 -0.78 25.27
N THR A 144 -15.09 -0.71 26.42
CA THR A 144 -14.49 -0.97 27.72
C THR A 144 -14.63 -2.45 28.06
N LEU A 145 -13.72 -3.00 28.88
CA LEU A 145 -13.81 -4.39 29.35
C LEU A 145 -15.16 -4.69 30.03
N VAL A 146 -15.70 -3.71 30.77
CA VAL A 146 -17.01 -3.82 31.41
C VAL A 146 -18.13 -3.92 30.38
N ASN A 147 -18.07 -3.08 29.33
CA ASN A 147 -19.04 -3.14 28.23
C ASN A 147 -18.92 -4.47 27.47
N PHE A 148 -17.72 -4.99 27.23
CA PHE A 148 -17.52 -6.27 26.55
C PHE A 148 -18.07 -7.47 27.36
N VAL A 149 -17.77 -7.54 28.66
CA VAL A 149 -18.33 -8.61 29.52
C VAL A 149 -19.84 -8.50 29.59
N ARG A 150 -20.38 -7.28 29.69
CA ARG A 150 -21.83 -7.03 29.66
C ARG A 150 -22.45 -7.40 28.31
N ASP A 151 -21.79 -7.13 27.19
CA ASP A 151 -22.25 -7.48 25.85
C ASP A 151 -22.27 -9.00 25.64
N ILE A 152 -21.29 -9.74 26.18
CA ILE A 152 -21.30 -11.20 26.19
C ILE A 152 -22.47 -11.71 27.03
N LEU A 153 -22.63 -11.20 28.25
CA LEU A 153 -23.73 -11.57 29.15
C LEU A 153 -25.10 -11.27 28.50
N GLU A 154 -25.28 -10.08 27.95
CA GLU A 154 -26.50 -9.70 27.23
C GLU A 154 -26.69 -10.54 25.95
N SER A 155 -25.64 -10.87 25.21
CA SER A 155 -25.72 -11.77 24.04
C SER A 155 -26.17 -13.17 24.46
N THR A 156 -25.66 -13.69 25.57
CA THR A 156 -26.10 -14.99 26.12
C THR A 156 -27.55 -14.92 26.62
N LEU A 157 -27.95 -13.84 27.30
CA LEU A 157 -29.33 -13.62 27.76
C LEU A 157 -30.32 -13.38 26.60
N THR A 158 -29.86 -12.77 25.51
CA THR A 158 -30.63 -12.57 24.27
C THR A 158 -30.77 -13.89 23.52
N SER A 159 -29.70 -14.72 23.48
CA SER A 159 -29.74 -16.09 22.96
C SER A 159 -30.71 -16.98 23.76
N LEU A 160 -30.88 -16.70 25.05
CA LEU A 160 -31.87 -17.35 25.92
C LEU A 160 -33.28 -16.74 25.81
N ARG A 161 -33.51 -15.79 24.88
CA ARG A 161 -34.79 -15.07 24.65
C ARG A 161 -35.32 -14.25 25.84
N ILE A 162 -34.48 -13.93 26.83
CA ILE A 162 -34.90 -13.24 28.06
C ILE A 162 -34.95 -11.72 27.85
N TYR A 163 -34.23 -11.17 26.87
CA TYR A 163 -34.12 -9.72 26.65
C TYR A 163 -34.01 -9.38 25.15
N ARG A 164 -34.54 -8.22 24.75
CA ARG A 164 -34.47 -7.72 23.36
C ARG A 164 -33.66 -6.43 23.33
N THR A 165 -32.45 -6.48 22.77
CA THR A 165 -31.56 -5.32 22.69
C THR A 165 -32.13 -4.27 21.72
N GLN A 166 -32.25 -3.01 22.15
CA GLN A 166 -32.58 -1.90 21.26
C GLN A 166 -31.35 -1.46 20.47
N LYS A 167 -31.14 -2.05 19.29
CA LYS A 167 -30.17 -1.58 18.30
C LYS A 167 -30.82 -0.51 17.43
N HIS A 168 -30.20 0.66 17.31
CA HIS A 168 -30.66 1.69 16.37
C HIS A 168 -29.89 1.57 15.05
N GLY A 169 -30.62 1.61 13.94
CA GLY A 169 -30.02 1.61 12.61
C GLY A 169 -29.62 3.03 12.21
N LEU A 170 -28.33 3.27 11.97
CA LEU A 170 -27.84 4.49 11.36
C LEU A 170 -27.54 4.20 9.88
N THR A 171 -28.29 4.81 8.97
CA THR A 171 -28.02 4.71 7.54
C THR A 171 -26.96 5.74 7.15
N ILE A 172 -25.80 5.24 6.71
CA ILE A 172 -24.63 6.03 6.32
C ILE A 172 -24.72 6.46 4.85
N LEU A 173 -25.09 5.54 3.95
CA LEU A 173 -25.34 5.85 2.53
C LEU A 173 -26.80 5.56 2.21
N LYS A 174 -27.45 6.49 1.51
CA LYS A 174 -28.90 6.53 1.28
C LYS A 174 -29.20 6.61 -0.22
N ASP A 175 -29.54 5.45 -0.79
CA ASP A 175 -29.96 5.27 -2.17
C ASP A 175 -29.05 5.94 -3.21
N VAL A 176 -27.78 5.55 -3.15
CA VAL A 176 -26.70 6.13 -3.94
C VAL A 176 -26.53 5.33 -5.24
N SER A 177 -26.64 6.01 -6.39
CA SER A 177 -26.48 5.43 -7.73
C SER A 177 -25.53 6.28 -8.58
N GLY A 178 -24.68 5.64 -9.38
CA GLY A 178 -23.65 6.32 -10.17
C GLY A 178 -22.66 5.38 -10.85
N ALA A 179 -21.76 5.96 -11.66
CA ALA A 179 -20.70 5.23 -12.36
C ALA A 179 -19.36 5.99 -12.36
N VAL A 180 -18.26 5.27 -12.19
CA VAL A 180 -16.89 5.77 -12.36
C VAL A 180 -16.34 5.20 -13.66
N LYS A 181 -16.13 6.08 -14.65
CA LYS A 181 -15.74 5.71 -16.00
C LYS A 181 -14.21 5.58 -16.13
N PRO A 182 -13.69 4.61 -16.92
CA PRO A 182 -12.26 4.48 -17.18
C PRO A 182 -11.75 5.66 -18.02
N GLY A 183 -10.47 6.00 -17.85
CA GLY A 183 -9.84 7.10 -18.60
C GLY A 183 -10.27 8.50 -18.17
N ARG A 184 -11.06 8.62 -17.09
CA ARG A 184 -11.49 9.88 -16.49
C ARG A 184 -11.17 9.87 -15.00
N MET A 185 -10.61 10.97 -14.50
CA MET A 185 -10.25 11.11 -13.10
C MET A 185 -11.40 11.78 -12.35
N THR A 186 -11.99 11.08 -11.38
CA THR A 186 -13.15 11.56 -10.62
C THR A 186 -12.75 12.02 -9.21
N LEU A 187 -13.16 13.23 -8.83
CA LEU A 187 -13.00 13.77 -7.48
C LEU A 187 -14.24 13.50 -6.62
N LEU A 188 -14.04 12.94 -5.43
CA LEU A 188 -15.06 12.74 -4.40
C LEU A 188 -14.97 13.85 -3.34
N LEU A 189 -15.89 14.81 -3.42
CA LEU A 189 -16.04 15.89 -2.45
C LEU A 189 -17.16 15.60 -1.45
N GLY A 190 -17.00 16.12 -0.24
CA GLY A 190 -18.02 16.05 0.81
C GLY A 190 -17.43 16.39 2.17
N GLY A 191 -18.25 16.99 3.03
CA GLY A 191 -17.84 17.33 4.39
C GLY A 191 -17.48 16.10 5.23
N PRO A 192 -16.86 16.27 6.41
CA PRO A 192 -16.65 15.20 7.38
C PRO A 192 -17.98 14.49 7.71
N GLY A 193 -17.98 13.15 7.78
CA GLY A 193 -19.18 12.38 8.10
C GLY A 193 -20.21 12.21 6.97
N SER A 194 -19.95 12.74 5.78
CA SER A 194 -20.84 12.59 4.60
C SER A 194 -20.94 11.16 4.05
N GLY A 195 -19.98 10.28 4.38
CA GLY A 195 -19.94 8.89 3.93
C GLY A 195 -18.89 8.57 2.86
N LYS A 196 -17.93 9.48 2.58
CA LYS A 196 -16.90 9.31 1.52
C LYS A 196 -16.11 8.01 1.66
N SER A 197 -15.47 7.81 2.81
CA SER A 197 -14.70 6.60 3.09
C SER A 197 -15.57 5.35 3.02
N THR A 198 -16.83 5.43 3.47
CA THR A 198 -17.79 4.32 3.38
C THR A 198 -18.11 3.96 1.93
N LEU A 199 -18.30 4.95 1.05
CA LEU A 199 -18.52 4.73 -0.38
C LEU A 199 -17.28 4.10 -1.02
N LEU A 200 -16.09 4.65 -0.78
CA LEU A 200 -14.83 4.10 -1.31
C LEU A 200 -14.58 2.66 -0.84
N LEU A 201 -14.82 2.36 0.44
CA LEU A 201 -14.70 1.01 1.00
C LEU A 201 -15.74 0.04 0.40
N ALA A 202 -16.97 0.50 0.18
CA ALA A 202 -18.02 -0.31 -0.45
C ALA A 202 -17.63 -0.66 -1.90
N LEU A 203 -17.15 0.31 -2.67
CA LEU A 203 -16.70 0.09 -4.05
C LEU A 203 -15.46 -0.82 -4.11
N ALA A 204 -14.53 -0.68 -3.18
CA ALA A 204 -13.34 -1.53 -3.08
C ALA A 204 -13.61 -2.95 -2.53
N GLY A 205 -14.86 -3.29 -2.18
CA GLY A 205 -15.21 -4.59 -1.60
C GLY A 205 -14.63 -4.81 -0.20
N LYS A 206 -14.37 -3.73 0.55
CA LYS A 206 -13.73 -3.73 1.88
C LYS A 206 -14.62 -3.17 2.99
N LEU A 207 -15.94 -3.17 2.77
CA LEU A 207 -16.88 -2.73 3.78
C LEU A 207 -16.78 -3.63 5.02
N ASP A 208 -16.89 -3.03 6.21
CA ASP A 208 -16.86 -3.79 7.47
C ASP A 208 -18.01 -4.82 7.49
N PRO A 209 -17.75 -6.10 7.86
CA PRO A 209 -18.78 -7.13 7.93
C PRO A 209 -19.97 -6.80 8.83
N ASN A 210 -19.81 -5.89 9.80
CA ASN A 210 -20.87 -5.45 10.69
C ASN A 210 -21.85 -4.46 10.03
N LEU A 211 -21.50 -3.92 8.86
CA LEU A 211 -22.35 -3.02 8.09
C LEU A 211 -23.24 -3.82 7.12
N LYS A 212 -24.52 -3.46 7.07
CA LYS A 212 -25.45 -4.04 6.10
C LYS A 212 -25.42 -3.21 4.82
N ARG A 213 -25.05 -3.84 3.72
CA ARG A 213 -25.10 -3.28 2.36
C ARG A 213 -26.33 -3.81 1.62
N THR A 214 -27.11 -2.94 1.02
CA THR A 214 -28.12 -3.28 0.00
C THR A 214 -27.83 -2.50 -1.28
N GLY A 215 -28.38 -2.95 -2.41
CA GLY A 215 -28.04 -2.44 -3.75
C GLY A 215 -26.91 -3.21 -4.41
N ASN A 216 -26.64 -2.87 -5.67
CA ASN A 216 -25.72 -3.60 -6.54
C ASN A 216 -24.47 -2.76 -6.83
N ILE A 217 -23.32 -3.42 -6.89
CA ILE A 217 -22.06 -2.83 -7.34
C ILE A 217 -21.48 -3.80 -8.36
N THR A 218 -21.19 -3.30 -9.56
CA THR A 218 -20.65 -4.11 -10.66
C THR A 218 -19.40 -3.48 -11.26
N TYR A 219 -18.50 -4.34 -11.72
CA TYR A 219 -17.30 -3.96 -12.46
C TYR A 219 -17.43 -4.54 -13.86
N ASN A 220 -17.55 -3.69 -14.88
CA ASN A 220 -17.87 -4.11 -16.25
C ASN A 220 -19.03 -5.14 -16.33
N GLY A 221 -20.07 -4.94 -15.52
CA GLY A 221 -21.23 -5.83 -15.46
C GLY A 221 -21.06 -7.12 -14.64
N HIS A 222 -19.91 -7.37 -14.01
CA HIS A 222 -19.68 -8.49 -13.08
C HIS A 222 -19.92 -8.06 -11.63
N ALA A 223 -20.65 -8.86 -10.87
CA ALA A 223 -20.88 -8.61 -9.45
C ALA A 223 -19.60 -8.85 -8.61
N LEU A 224 -19.53 -8.26 -7.41
CA LEU A 224 -18.32 -8.31 -6.56
C LEU A 224 -17.90 -9.73 -6.12
N ASP A 225 -18.80 -10.71 -6.20
CA ASP A 225 -18.56 -12.11 -5.84
C ASP A 225 -18.01 -12.96 -7.00
N GLU A 226 -18.10 -12.46 -8.24
CA GLU A 226 -17.61 -13.16 -9.44
C GLU A 226 -16.08 -13.11 -9.59
N PHE A 227 -15.41 -12.15 -8.94
CA PHE A 227 -13.97 -11.91 -9.06
C PHE A 227 -13.36 -11.41 -7.74
N VAL A 228 -12.03 -11.26 -7.69
CA VAL A 228 -11.34 -10.80 -6.48
C VAL A 228 -11.18 -9.29 -6.51
N VAL A 229 -12.14 -8.58 -5.90
CA VAL A 229 -12.16 -7.10 -5.87
C VAL A 229 -10.87 -6.49 -5.31
N PRO A 230 -10.32 -6.91 -4.14
CA PRO A 230 -9.11 -6.26 -3.59
C PRO A 230 -7.82 -6.56 -4.37
N ARG A 231 -7.89 -7.47 -5.37
CA ARG A 231 -6.81 -7.70 -6.34
C ARG A 231 -6.97 -6.82 -7.57
N THR A 232 -8.20 -6.53 -7.98
CA THR A 232 -8.53 -5.69 -9.14
C THR A 232 -8.46 -4.21 -8.80
N ALA A 233 -8.99 -3.81 -7.64
CA ALA A 233 -9.01 -2.44 -7.15
C ALA A 233 -8.11 -2.23 -5.93
N ALA A 234 -7.35 -1.13 -5.93
CA ALA A 234 -6.58 -0.67 -4.79
C ALA A 234 -7.43 0.29 -3.94
N TYR A 235 -7.40 0.12 -2.63
CA TYR A 235 -7.90 1.12 -1.69
C TYR A 235 -6.73 1.69 -0.90
N ILE A 236 -6.48 2.99 -1.07
CA ILE A 236 -5.46 3.74 -0.33
C ILE A 236 -6.16 4.39 0.85
N SER A 237 -5.83 3.90 2.05
CA SER A 237 -6.45 4.34 3.30
C SER A 237 -6.00 5.73 3.73
N GLN A 238 -6.85 6.41 4.48
CA GLN A 238 -6.49 7.59 5.26
C GLN A 238 -5.34 7.29 6.24
N THR A 239 -5.29 6.07 6.81
CA THR A 239 -4.31 5.68 7.85
C THR A 239 -3.02 5.09 7.29
N ASP A 240 -1.89 5.58 7.80
CA ASP A 240 -0.56 5.18 7.35
C ASP A 240 0.08 4.12 8.26
N ASN A 241 -0.27 2.84 8.03
CA ASN A 241 0.30 1.72 8.78
C ASN A 241 1.46 1.08 8.01
N HIS A 242 2.68 1.15 8.57
CA HIS A 242 3.92 0.59 8.00
C HIS A 242 4.79 -0.07 9.08
N ILE A 243 5.71 -0.95 8.66
CA ILE A 243 6.75 -1.50 9.54
C ILE A 243 7.88 -0.48 9.60
N GLY A 244 8.06 0.18 10.75
CA GLY A 244 8.97 1.32 10.88
C GLY A 244 10.45 0.98 10.72
N GLU A 245 10.82 -0.29 10.88
CA GLU A 245 12.19 -0.80 10.75
C GLU A 245 12.62 -1.09 9.30
N LEU A 246 11.69 -1.01 8.35
CA LEU A 246 11.99 -1.11 6.93
C LEU A 246 12.26 0.26 6.34
N THR A 247 13.09 0.30 5.31
CA THR A 247 13.24 1.50 4.46
C THR A 247 12.04 1.66 3.53
N VAL A 248 11.88 2.88 2.97
CA VAL A 248 10.83 3.17 1.99
C VAL A 248 10.94 2.22 0.78
N ARG A 249 12.15 2.05 0.25
CA ARG A 249 12.45 1.14 -0.87
C ARG A 249 12.14 -0.31 -0.53
N GLU A 250 12.59 -0.81 0.62
CA GLU A 250 12.31 -2.19 1.05
C GLU A 250 10.80 -2.44 1.19
N THR A 251 10.04 -1.44 1.65
CA THR A 251 8.58 -1.53 1.78
C THR A 251 7.90 -1.65 0.41
N LEU A 252 8.27 -0.79 -0.54
CA LEU A 252 7.73 -0.83 -1.91
C LEU A 252 8.19 -2.07 -2.67
N ASP A 253 9.44 -2.50 -2.51
CA ASP A 253 9.93 -3.74 -3.14
C ASP A 253 9.20 -4.98 -2.61
N PHE A 254 8.92 -5.04 -1.30
CA PHE A 254 8.10 -6.11 -0.74
C PHE A 254 6.70 -6.12 -1.34
N ALA A 255 6.06 -4.95 -1.46
CA ALA A 255 4.75 -4.80 -2.07
C ALA A 255 4.75 -5.17 -3.56
N ALA A 256 5.77 -4.74 -4.32
CA ALA A 256 5.94 -5.05 -5.73
C ALA A 256 6.08 -6.56 -5.98
N ARG A 257 6.85 -7.25 -5.13
CA ARG A 257 7.01 -8.71 -5.20
C ARG A 257 5.72 -9.44 -4.85
N CYS A 258 5.00 -9.03 -3.80
CA CYS A 258 3.76 -9.69 -3.40
C CYS A 258 2.63 -9.51 -4.43
N GLN A 259 2.60 -8.36 -5.10
CA GLN A 259 1.58 -8.02 -6.10
C GLN A 259 1.95 -8.45 -7.51
N ASN A 260 3.16 -8.98 -7.71
CA ASN A 260 3.77 -9.32 -9.00
C ASN A 260 3.75 -8.16 -10.00
N ALA A 261 4.31 -7.02 -9.60
CA ALA A 261 4.33 -5.78 -10.39
C ALA A 261 4.90 -5.95 -11.82
N SER A 262 5.83 -6.90 -11.99
CA SER A 262 6.47 -7.18 -13.29
C SER A 262 5.58 -7.93 -14.27
N ASP A 263 4.59 -8.71 -13.80
CA ASP A 263 3.72 -9.52 -14.68
C ASP A 263 2.84 -8.64 -15.58
N GLY A 264 2.38 -7.49 -15.09
CA GLY A 264 1.58 -6.56 -15.89
C GLY A 264 2.33 -6.14 -17.15
N PHE A 265 3.58 -5.69 -17.00
CA PHE A 265 4.43 -5.31 -18.12
C PHE A 265 4.90 -6.51 -18.96
N ALA A 266 5.17 -7.66 -18.33
CA ALA A 266 5.56 -8.87 -19.04
C ALA A 266 4.45 -9.37 -19.98
N GLY A 267 3.19 -9.32 -19.55
CA GLY A 267 2.03 -9.68 -20.37
C GLY A 267 1.91 -8.80 -21.62
N TYR A 268 1.99 -7.46 -21.47
CA TYR A 268 2.00 -6.57 -22.63
C TYR A 268 3.20 -6.84 -23.55
N LEU A 269 4.38 -7.05 -22.98
CA LEU A 269 5.61 -7.17 -23.75
C LEU A 269 5.66 -8.44 -24.63
N GLU A 270 5.05 -9.55 -24.18
CA GLU A 270 4.98 -10.78 -24.97
C GLU A 270 4.14 -10.58 -26.24
N ASP A 271 2.95 -9.99 -26.10
CA ASP A 271 2.08 -9.67 -27.23
C ASP A 271 2.67 -8.56 -28.12
N LEU A 272 3.22 -7.50 -27.52
CA LEU A 272 3.91 -6.43 -28.24
C LEU A 272 5.05 -6.96 -29.09
N SER A 273 5.96 -7.76 -28.52
CA SER A 273 7.13 -8.26 -29.24
C SER A 273 6.75 -9.15 -30.44
N ARG A 274 5.60 -9.84 -30.35
CA ARG A 274 5.04 -10.64 -31.44
C ARG A 274 4.46 -9.74 -32.54
N LEU A 275 3.58 -8.80 -32.19
CA LEU A 275 2.91 -7.92 -33.15
C LEU A 275 3.86 -6.93 -33.81
N GLU A 276 4.84 -6.40 -33.07
CA GLU A 276 5.91 -5.53 -33.62
C GLU A 276 6.71 -6.25 -34.71
N LYS A 277 6.95 -7.56 -34.53
CA LYS A 277 7.64 -8.39 -35.52
C LYS A 277 6.78 -8.63 -36.76
N GLU A 278 5.50 -8.89 -36.59
CA GLU A 278 4.57 -9.11 -37.70
C GLU A 278 4.40 -7.84 -38.55
N ASN A 279 4.32 -6.68 -37.89
CA ASN A 279 4.11 -5.39 -38.54
C ASN A 279 5.41 -4.65 -38.90
N ASN A 280 6.58 -5.25 -38.63
CA ASN A 280 7.91 -4.63 -38.83
C ASN A 280 8.05 -3.23 -38.18
N ILE A 281 7.46 -3.05 -37.00
CA ILE A 281 7.51 -1.79 -36.25
C ILE A 281 8.70 -1.84 -35.30
N ARG A 282 9.51 -0.77 -35.27
CA ARG A 282 10.61 -0.60 -34.31
C ARG A 282 10.15 0.25 -33.11
N PRO A 283 10.33 -0.22 -31.86
CA PRO A 283 10.00 0.58 -30.70
C PRO A 283 11.12 1.59 -30.39
N THR A 284 10.74 2.68 -29.72
CA THR A 284 11.69 3.69 -29.23
C THR A 284 12.63 3.06 -28.18
N PRO A 285 13.97 3.23 -28.28
CA PRO A 285 14.94 2.56 -27.42
C PRO A 285 14.68 2.73 -25.91
N GLU A 286 14.38 3.95 -25.46
CA GLU A 286 14.19 4.26 -24.04
C GLU A 286 12.94 3.59 -23.46
N ILE A 287 11.83 3.65 -24.19
CA ILE A 287 10.57 3.02 -23.80
C ILE A 287 10.71 1.49 -23.83
N ASP A 288 11.41 0.96 -24.83
CA ASP A 288 11.70 -0.47 -24.91
C ASP A 288 12.57 -0.97 -23.78
N ALA A 289 13.64 -0.24 -23.44
CA ALA A 289 14.48 -0.53 -22.29
C ALA A 289 13.69 -0.52 -20.98
N PHE A 290 12.81 0.48 -20.79
CA PHE A 290 11.95 0.56 -19.61
C PHE A 290 11.00 -0.63 -19.51
N MET A 291 10.23 -0.93 -20.56
CA MET A 291 9.24 -2.01 -20.58
C MET A 291 9.90 -3.39 -20.37
N LYS A 292 11.03 -3.64 -21.05
CA LYS A 292 11.82 -4.87 -20.87
C LYS A 292 12.35 -5.00 -19.46
N ALA A 293 12.95 -3.95 -18.90
CA ALA A 293 13.48 -3.99 -17.55
C ALA A 293 12.39 -4.07 -16.47
N ALA A 294 11.21 -3.48 -16.69
CA ALA A 294 10.04 -3.60 -15.82
C ALA A 294 9.46 -5.03 -15.80
N SER A 295 9.54 -5.74 -16.92
CA SER A 295 9.09 -7.15 -17.05
C SER A 295 9.94 -8.18 -16.30
N VAL A 296 11.15 -7.80 -15.84
CA VAL A 296 12.06 -8.74 -15.14
C VAL A 296 11.58 -9.01 -13.71
N SER A 297 10.93 -10.16 -13.52
CA SER A 297 10.46 -10.60 -12.20
C SER A 297 11.57 -11.21 -11.31
N GLY A 298 11.29 -11.30 -10.00
CA GLY A 298 12.11 -12.05 -9.03
C GLY A 298 13.37 -11.37 -8.51
N LYS A 299 13.66 -10.13 -8.92
CA LYS A 299 14.80 -9.36 -8.39
C LYS A 299 14.51 -8.79 -7.00
N LYS A 300 15.60 -8.57 -6.23
CA LYS A 300 15.52 -7.93 -4.92
C LYS A 300 14.94 -6.51 -5.00
N HIS A 301 15.28 -5.78 -6.06
CA HIS A 301 14.84 -4.43 -6.35
C HIS A 301 14.24 -4.37 -7.75
N SER A 302 13.01 -3.87 -7.87
CA SER A 302 12.31 -3.77 -9.16
C SER A 302 12.48 -2.38 -9.79
N LEU A 303 12.56 -2.32 -11.13
CA LEU A 303 12.51 -1.04 -11.85
C LEU A 303 11.18 -0.32 -11.63
N VAL A 304 10.08 -1.07 -11.46
CA VAL A 304 8.76 -0.50 -11.17
C VAL A 304 8.77 0.21 -9.82
N THR A 305 9.51 -0.32 -8.83
CA THR A 305 9.72 0.36 -7.54
C THR A 305 10.47 1.68 -7.75
N ASP A 306 11.53 1.68 -8.56
CA ASP A 306 12.31 2.89 -8.86
C ASP A 306 11.46 3.97 -9.57
N TYR A 307 10.60 3.56 -10.51
CA TYR A 307 9.62 4.43 -11.16
C TYR A 307 8.62 5.03 -10.15
N VAL A 308 8.00 4.20 -9.31
CA VAL A 308 7.03 4.67 -8.30
C VAL A 308 7.69 5.59 -7.27
N LEU A 309 8.91 5.29 -6.84
CA LEU A 309 9.69 6.16 -5.96
C LEU A 309 9.90 7.54 -6.60
N LYS A 310 10.19 7.60 -7.90
CA LYS A 310 10.39 8.86 -8.61
C LYS A 310 9.09 9.65 -8.79
N VAL A 311 8.02 8.98 -9.23
CA VAL A 311 6.68 9.60 -9.44
C VAL A 311 6.11 10.18 -8.16
N LEU A 312 6.34 9.51 -7.02
CA LEU A 312 5.87 10.00 -5.72
C LEU A 312 6.88 10.93 -5.03
N GLY A 313 8.00 11.28 -5.65
CA GLY A 313 9.00 12.16 -5.04
C GLY A 313 9.63 11.60 -3.76
N LEU A 314 9.83 10.29 -3.72
CA LEU A 314 10.41 9.53 -2.60
C LEU A 314 11.86 9.07 -2.88
N ASP A 315 12.46 9.54 -3.99
CA ASP A 315 13.81 9.19 -4.41
C ASP A 315 14.87 9.57 -3.36
N LEU A 316 14.78 10.79 -2.80
CA LEU A 316 15.70 11.29 -1.77
C LEU A 316 15.63 10.51 -0.45
N CYS A 317 14.46 9.95 -0.12
CA CYS A 317 14.25 9.19 1.13
C CYS A 317 14.09 7.69 0.93
N ALA A 318 14.41 7.17 -0.27
CA ALA A 318 14.19 5.78 -0.63
C ALA A 318 14.88 4.80 0.33
N ASP A 319 16.09 5.13 0.79
CA ASP A 319 16.89 4.27 1.69
C ASP A 319 16.76 4.68 3.17
N THR A 320 15.87 5.61 3.48
CA THR A 320 15.58 6.05 4.86
C THR A 320 14.55 5.12 5.49
N LEU A 321 14.70 4.83 6.79
CA LEU A 321 13.70 4.08 7.55
C LEU A 321 12.37 4.81 7.56
N VAL A 322 11.26 4.09 7.37
CA VAL A 322 9.92 4.66 7.45
C VAL A 322 9.67 5.23 8.85
N GLY A 323 10.18 4.57 9.88
CA GLY A 323 10.05 4.98 11.26
C GLY A 323 8.70 4.62 11.88
N SER A 324 8.62 4.81 13.19
CA SER A 324 7.42 4.61 14.01
C SER A 324 7.29 5.77 14.99
N ASP A 325 6.27 5.75 15.85
CA ASP A 325 6.14 6.77 16.90
C ASP A 325 7.34 6.81 17.86
N MET A 326 8.08 5.70 17.98
CA MET A 326 9.27 5.57 18.84
C MET A 326 10.59 5.78 18.08
N VAL A 327 10.62 5.54 16.77
CA VAL A 327 11.82 5.61 15.94
C VAL A 327 11.61 6.66 14.88
N ARG A 328 12.40 7.75 14.93
CA ARG A 328 12.36 8.78 13.90
C ARG A 328 12.65 8.18 12.53
N GLY A 329 11.79 8.47 11.57
CA GLY A 329 11.95 8.07 10.18
C GLY A 329 11.58 9.21 9.23
N VAL A 330 10.86 8.88 8.16
CA VAL A 330 10.38 9.85 7.17
C VAL A 330 9.32 10.80 7.75
N SER A 331 9.11 11.94 7.09
CA SER A 331 8.07 12.90 7.50
C SER A 331 6.66 12.33 7.35
N GLY A 332 5.66 12.94 8.01
CA GLY A 332 4.26 12.51 7.89
C GLY A 332 3.76 12.50 6.43
N GLY A 333 4.03 13.57 5.68
CA GLY A 333 3.69 13.63 4.25
C GLY A 333 4.45 12.62 3.40
N GLN A 334 5.74 12.38 3.66
CA GLN A 334 6.49 11.30 2.99
C GLN A 334 5.87 9.93 3.29
N ARG A 335 5.49 9.66 4.55
CA ARG A 335 4.85 8.40 4.96
C ARG A 335 3.51 8.18 4.24
N LYS A 336 2.71 9.24 4.05
CA LYS A 336 1.47 9.17 3.25
C LYS A 336 1.75 8.76 1.81
N ARG A 337 2.80 9.33 1.19
CA ARG A 337 3.28 8.93 -0.14
C ARG A 337 3.76 7.48 -0.17
N VAL A 338 4.41 6.98 0.88
CA VAL A 338 4.76 5.55 1.00
C VAL A 338 3.50 4.67 1.00
N THR A 339 2.44 5.06 1.71
CA THR A 339 1.15 4.35 1.71
C THR A 339 0.54 4.28 0.32
N THR A 340 0.56 5.39 -0.43
CA THR A 340 0.13 5.43 -1.83
C THR A 340 1.00 4.50 -2.68
N GLY A 341 2.32 4.62 -2.58
CA GLY A 341 3.32 3.80 -3.30
C GLY A 341 3.14 2.30 -3.11
N GLU A 342 2.97 1.86 -1.86
CA GLU A 342 2.77 0.45 -1.51
C GLU A 342 1.53 -0.15 -2.21
N MET A 343 0.46 0.65 -2.37
CA MET A 343 -0.79 0.20 -2.97
C MET A 343 -0.82 0.29 -4.50
N ILE A 344 -0.10 1.25 -5.10
CA ILE A 344 -0.08 1.47 -6.57
C ILE A 344 1.00 0.69 -7.32
N VAL A 345 2.03 0.18 -6.64
CA VAL A 345 3.16 -0.50 -7.31
C VAL A 345 2.76 -1.79 -8.04
N GLY A 346 1.60 -2.37 -7.70
CA GLY A 346 1.05 -3.53 -8.39
C GLY A 346 0.36 -3.18 -9.73
N PRO A 347 -0.06 -4.19 -10.52
CA PRO A 347 -0.67 -3.99 -11.84
C PRO A 347 -2.14 -3.48 -11.78
N ARG A 348 -2.54 -2.80 -10.69
CA ARG A 348 -3.91 -2.37 -10.45
C ARG A 348 -4.22 -1.09 -11.21
N LYS A 349 -5.33 -1.06 -11.94
CA LYS A 349 -5.79 0.11 -12.69
C LYS A 349 -6.94 0.86 -12.02
N THR A 350 -7.69 0.20 -11.13
CA THR A 350 -8.77 0.84 -10.39
C THR A 350 -8.22 1.30 -9.04
N LEU A 351 -8.18 2.61 -8.78
CA LEU A 351 -7.64 3.19 -7.56
C LEU A 351 -8.69 4.02 -6.84
N PHE A 352 -9.01 3.62 -5.60
CA PHE A 352 -9.82 4.38 -4.66
C PHE A 352 -8.91 5.03 -3.63
N MET A 353 -8.85 6.36 -3.66
CA MET A 353 -7.90 7.11 -2.85
C MET A 353 -8.62 7.92 -1.79
N ASP A 354 -8.44 7.59 -0.52
CA ASP A 354 -9.13 8.25 0.58
C ASP A 354 -8.22 9.28 1.27
N GLU A 355 -8.58 10.56 1.11
CA GLU A 355 -7.93 11.72 1.73
C GLU A 355 -6.40 11.69 1.59
N ILE A 356 -5.91 11.62 0.36
CA ILE A 356 -4.46 11.50 0.12
C ILE A 356 -3.67 12.80 0.31
N SER A 357 -4.34 13.96 0.31
CA SER A 357 -3.73 15.27 0.52
C SER A 357 -3.43 15.58 1.99
N THR A 358 -3.98 14.82 2.94
CA THR A 358 -3.81 15.13 4.37
C THR A 358 -2.35 14.98 4.78
N GLY A 359 -1.74 16.07 5.26
CA GLY A 359 -0.33 16.09 5.67
C GLY A 359 0.66 16.28 4.51
N LEU A 360 0.18 16.61 3.31
CA LEU A 360 1.00 17.05 2.18
C LEU A 360 0.89 18.58 2.02
N ASP A 361 1.94 19.19 1.50
CA ASP A 361 1.88 20.57 1.02
C ASP A 361 1.13 20.64 -0.32
N SER A 362 0.65 21.83 -0.69
CA SER A 362 -0.13 22.05 -1.90
C SER A 362 0.65 21.71 -3.18
N SER A 363 1.94 22.02 -3.23
CA SER A 363 2.78 21.77 -4.40
C SER A 363 3.01 20.27 -4.65
N THR A 364 3.34 19.52 -3.60
CA THR A 364 3.47 18.05 -3.68
C THR A 364 2.13 17.40 -4.01
N THR A 365 1.03 17.91 -3.46
CA THR A 365 -0.32 17.42 -3.77
C THR A 365 -0.64 17.58 -5.25
N TYR A 366 -0.40 18.77 -5.82
CA TYR A 366 -0.58 19.05 -7.24
C TYR A 366 0.25 18.10 -8.12
N GLN A 367 1.54 17.92 -7.81
CA GLN A 367 2.42 17.02 -8.57
C GLN A 367 1.92 15.57 -8.59
N ILE A 368 1.49 15.04 -7.44
CA ILE A 368 0.96 13.67 -7.35
C ILE A 368 -0.35 13.55 -8.13
N VAL A 369 -1.27 14.50 -7.97
CA VAL A 369 -2.56 14.48 -8.68
C VAL A 369 -2.34 14.59 -10.19
N LYS A 370 -1.39 15.43 -10.64
CA LYS A 370 -0.99 15.52 -12.05
C LYS A 370 -0.43 14.19 -12.58
N CYS A 371 0.45 13.53 -11.82
CA CYS A 371 0.97 12.22 -12.20
C CYS A 371 -0.13 11.14 -12.28
N MET A 372 -1.13 11.21 -11.39
CA MET A 372 -2.29 10.32 -11.43
C MET A 372 -3.21 10.63 -12.62
N GLN A 373 -3.40 11.90 -12.96
CA GLN A 373 -4.15 12.33 -14.14
C GLN A 373 -3.51 11.77 -15.41
N ASN A 374 -2.20 11.94 -15.58
CA ASN A 374 -1.44 11.36 -16.69
C ASN A 374 -1.64 9.84 -16.77
N PHE A 375 -1.57 9.14 -15.63
CA PHE A 375 -1.81 7.69 -15.57
C PHE A 375 -3.23 7.32 -16.01
N VAL A 376 -4.24 8.08 -15.59
CA VAL A 376 -5.64 7.88 -15.96
C VAL A 376 -5.86 8.07 -17.46
N HIS A 377 -5.42 9.20 -18.02
CA HIS A 377 -5.67 9.55 -19.42
C HIS A 377 -4.88 8.66 -20.40
N GLN A 378 -3.66 8.26 -20.03
CA GLN A 378 -2.81 7.48 -20.92
C GLN A 378 -3.02 5.96 -20.79
N MET A 379 -3.21 5.43 -19.59
CA MET A 379 -3.35 3.97 -19.36
C MET A 379 -4.81 3.50 -19.20
N GLU A 380 -5.77 4.42 -19.42
CA GLU A 380 -7.21 4.23 -19.26
C GLU A 380 -7.59 3.66 -17.88
N ALA A 381 -6.89 4.13 -16.86
CA ALA A 381 -7.12 3.74 -15.47
C ALA A 381 -8.40 4.39 -14.92
N THR A 382 -8.90 3.86 -13.81
CA THR A 382 -10.15 4.31 -13.18
C THR A 382 -9.83 4.79 -11.77
N VAL A 383 -9.87 6.10 -11.56
CA VAL A 383 -9.46 6.71 -10.29
C VAL A 383 -10.61 7.51 -9.71
N LEU A 384 -11.00 7.13 -8.49
CA LEU A 384 -11.89 7.93 -7.65
C LEU A 384 -11.11 8.37 -6.42
N MET A 385 -10.87 9.68 -6.34
CA MET A 385 -10.00 10.27 -5.32
C MET A 385 -10.81 11.21 -4.44
N SER A 386 -10.72 11.04 -3.12
CA SER A 386 -11.24 12.01 -2.17
C SER A 386 -10.14 12.95 -1.72
N LEU A 387 -10.39 14.26 -1.86
CA LEU A 387 -9.53 15.33 -1.34
C LEU A 387 -10.34 16.20 -0.39
N LEU A 388 -9.70 16.61 0.70
CA LEU A 388 -10.26 17.63 1.58
C LEU A 388 -9.83 19.01 1.05
N GLN A 389 -10.80 19.82 0.64
CA GLN A 389 -10.63 21.23 0.23
C GLN A 389 -9.42 21.48 -0.71
N PRO A 390 -9.42 20.88 -1.92
CA PRO A 390 -8.31 21.06 -2.85
C PRO A 390 -8.19 22.51 -3.34
N PRO A 391 -6.96 23.05 -3.51
CA PRO A 391 -6.74 24.32 -4.17
C PRO A 391 -7.30 24.33 -5.61
N PRO A 392 -7.64 25.50 -6.18
CA PRO A 392 -8.21 25.60 -7.53
C PRO A 392 -7.37 24.89 -8.60
N GLU A 393 -6.05 25.08 -8.56
CA GLU A 393 -5.10 24.44 -9.48
C GLU A 393 -5.17 22.91 -9.46
N THR A 394 -5.37 22.31 -8.27
CA THR A 394 -5.51 20.86 -8.12
C THR A 394 -6.91 20.40 -8.49
N PHE A 395 -7.93 21.20 -8.17
CA PHE A 395 -9.32 20.93 -8.53
C PHE A 395 -9.53 20.90 -10.04
N ASP A 396 -8.83 21.76 -10.79
CA ASP A 396 -8.94 21.84 -12.26
C ASP A 396 -8.34 20.62 -12.99
N LEU A 397 -7.55 19.78 -12.31
CA LEU A 397 -7.02 18.53 -12.88
C LEU A 397 -8.08 17.42 -13.00
N PHE A 398 -9.24 17.56 -12.34
CA PHE A 398 -10.27 16.52 -12.37
C PHE A 398 -11.25 16.69 -13.53
N ASP A 399 -11.63 15.55 -14.13
CA ASP A 399 -12.57 15.50 -15.25
C ASP A 399 -14.02 15.52 -14.73
N ASP A 400 -14.28 14.71 -13.70
CA ASP A 400 -15.61 14.50 -13.13
C ASP A 400 -15.61 14.73 -11.60
N LEU A 401 -16.78 15.06 -11.06
CA LEU A 401 -17.02 15.25 -9.64
C LEU A 401 -18.10 14.29 -9.15
N ILE A 402 -17.98 13.86 -7.90
CA ILE A 402 -19.04 13.29 -7.07
C ILE A 402 -19.11 14.12 -5.79
N VAL A 403 -20.24 14.76 -5.53
CA VAL A 403 -20.48 15.55 -4.32
C VAL A 403 -21.41 14.76 -3.39
N LEU A 404 -20.89 14.38 -2.23
CA LEU A 404 -21.59 13.58 -1.22
C LEU A 404 -21.87 14.41 0.04
N SER A 405 -23.12 14.40 0.50
CA SER A 405 -23.51 15.00 1.79
C SER A 405 -24.61 14.19 2.47
N GLU A 406 -24.54 14.05 3.79
CA GLU A 406 -25.52 13.30 4.62
C GLU A 406 -25.91 11.91 4.09
N GLY A 407 -25.00 11.25 3.36
CA GLY A 407 -25.21 9.94 2.74
C GLY A 407 -25.86 9.95 1.36
N TYR A 408 -26.15 11.12 0.79
CA TYR A 408 -26.73 11.29 -0.54
C TYR A 408 -25.68 11.82 -1.54
N ILE A 409 -25.75 11.33 -2.79
CA ILE A 409 -25.09 12.01 -3.91
C ILE A 409 -25.96 13.19 -4.33
N ILE A 410 -25.40 14.39 -4.24
CA ILE A 410 -26.05 15.64 -4.62
C ILE A 410 -25.73 16.01 -6.07
N TYR A 411 -24.54 15.63 -6.53
CA TYR A 411 -24.12 15.87 -7.90
C TYR A 411 -23.13 14.79 -8.32
N GLN A 412 -23.27 14.30 -9.55
CA GLN A 412 -22.28 13.49 -10.23
C GLN A 412 -22.24 13.87 -11.70
N GLY A 413 -21.06 14.15 -12.24
CA GLY A 413 -20.89 14.55 -13.63
C GLY A 413 -19.64 15.37 -13.89
N PRO A 414 -19.51 15.94 -15.11
CA PRO A 414 -18.35 16.73 -15.49
C PRO A 414 -18.17 17.97 -14.62
N ARG A 415 -16.94 18.25 -14.20
CA ARG A 415 -16.60 19.38 -13.33
C ARG A 415 -17.12 20.73 -13.85
N ILE A 416 -17.10 20.93 -15.16
CA ILE A 416 -17.45 22.20 -15.82
C ILE A 416 -18.92 22.59 -15.58
N HIS A 417 -19.82 21.60 -15.47
CA HIS A 417 -21.27 21.82 -15.38
C HIS A 417 -21.80 21.90 -13.94
N VAL A 418 -20.94 21.71 -12.94
CA VAL A 418 -21.40 21.71 -11.54
C VAL A 418 -21.97 23.07 -11.12
N LEU A 419 -21.39 24.17 -11.61
CA LEU A 419 -21.84 25.52 -11.29
C LEU A 419 -23.24 25.79 -11.86
N GLU A 420 -23.45 25.46 -13.13
CA GLU A 420 -24.74 25.58 -13.80
C GLU A 420 -25.87 24.85 -13.03
N PHE A 421 -25.57 23.65 -12.51
CA PHE A 421 -26.51 22.91 -11.68
C PHE A 421 -26.86 23.66 -10.39
N PHE A 422 -25.88 24.17 -9.63
CA PHE A 422 -26.18 24.91 -8.39
C PHE A 422 -26.81 26.28 -8.65
N GLU A 423 -26.50 26.93 -9.77
CA GLU A 423 -27.15 28.16 -10.22
C GLU A 423 -28.63 27.94 -10.55
N SER A 424 -28.97 26.80 -11.17
CA SER A 424 -30.37 26.41 -11.43
C SER A 424 -31.20 26.23 -10.15
N LEU A 425 -30.54 25.98 -9.01
CA LEU A 425 -31.15 25.86 -7.69
C LEU A 425 -31.27 27.21 -6.96
N GLY A 426 -30.74 28.29 -7.53
CA GLY A 426 -30.72 29.63 -6.92
C GLY A 426 -29.48 29.92 -6.07
N PHE A 427 -28.39 29.17 -6.25
CA PHE A 427 -27.13 29.43 -5.56
C PHE A 427 -26.08 30.01 -6.50
N SER A 428 -25.38 31.06 -6.08
CA SER A 428 -24.32 31.70 -6.86
C SER A 428 -22.96 31.61 -6.16
N LEU A 429 -21.89 31.35 -6.91
CA LEU A 429 -20.53 31.33 -6.42
C LEU A 429 -20.01 32.76 -6.17
N PRO A 430 -19.54 33.11 -4.95
CA PRO A 430 -18.93 34.41 -4.70
C PRO A 430 -17.55 34.56 -5.38
N PRO A 431 -17.15 35.75 -5.86
CA PRO A 431 -15.93 35.93 -6.66
C PRO A 431 -14.60 35.53 -6.00
N ARG A 432 -14.54 35.55 -4.66
CA ARG A 432 -13.32 35.25 -3.88
C ARG A 432 -13.32 33.86 -3.27
N LYS A 433 -14.33 33.04 -3.55
CA LYS A 433 -14.49 31.70 -2.96
C LYS A 433 -14.06 30.64 -3.97
N GLY A 434 -13.29 29.66 -3.53
CA GLY A 434 -12.95 28.49 -4.35
C GLY A 434 -14.17 27.61 -4.58
N LEU A 435 -14.29 27.05 -5.79
CA LEU A 435 -15.42 26.18 -6.17
C LEU A 435 -15.53 24.95 -5.25
N ALA A 436 -14.42 24.30 -4.92
CA ALA A 436 -14.43 23.12 -4.05
C ALA A 436 -14.94 23.41 -2.61
N ASP A 437 -14.68 24.62 -2.10
CA ASP A 437 -15.18 25.06 -0.80
C ASP A 437 -16.67 25.42 -0.87
N PHE A 438 -17.07 26.13 -1.92
CA PHE A 438 -18.48 26.43 -2.19
C PHE A 438 -19.33 25.16 -2.22
N LEU A 439 -18.90 24.12 -2.95
CA LEU A 439 -19.65 22.86 -3.07
C LEU A 439 -19.83 22.13 -1.73
N GLN A 440 -18.90 22.30 -0.79
CA GLN A 440 -19.01 21.70 0.55
C GLN A 440 -19.84 22.54 1.52
N GLU A 441 -19.88 23.86 1.34
CA GLU A 441 -20.59 24.78 2.24
C GLU A 441 -22.03 25.04 1.78
N VAL A 442 -22.34 25.04 0.48
CA VAL A 442 -23.70 25.28 -0.05
C VAL A 442 -24.71 24.22 0.41
N VAL A 443 -24.21 23.04 0.80
CA VAL A 443 -25.00 21.91 1.32
C VAL A 443 -25.15 21.94 2.84
N SER A 444 -24.44 22.84 3.53
CA SER A 444 -24.46 22.99 4.99
C SER A 444 -25.62 23.87 5.43
N ARG A 445 -26.39 23.43 6.43
CA ARG A 445 -27.50 24.21 7.00
C ARG A 445 -27.08 25.57 7.55
N LYS A 446 -25.84 25.72 8.01
CA LYS A 446 -25.35 26.98 8.59
C LYS A 446 -24.94 27.97 7.50
N ASP A 447 -24.45 27.46 6.39
CA ASP A 447 -23.70 28.25 5.41
C ASP A 447 -24.46 28.38 4.08
N GLN A 448 -25.59 27.70 3.89
CA GLN A 448 -26.35 27.76 2.64
C GLN A 448 -26.91 29.16 2.35
N ALA A 449 -27.30 29.92 3.38
CA ALA A 449 -27.96 31.22 3.22
C ALA A 449 -27.07 32.29 2.57
N GLN A 450 -25.75 32.27 2.80
CA GLN A 450 -24.82 33.24 2.21
C GLN A 450 -24.61 33.06 0.70
N TYR A 451 -25.00 31.91 0.15
CA TYR A 451 -24.84 31.57 -1.26
C TYR A 451 -26.10 31.81 -2.09
N TRP A 452 -27.17 32.27 -1.46
CA TRP A 452 -28.44 32.53 -2.13
C TRP A 452 -28.33 33.71 -3.11
N SER A 453 -28.65 33.48 -4.38
CA SER A 453 -28.47 34.48 -5.44
C SER A 453 -29.53 35.60 -5.39
N ASP A 454 -30.77 35.25 -5.05
CA ASP A 454 -31.91 36.16 -5.07
C ASP A 454 -32.12 36.85 -3.71
N GLN A 455 -31.41 37.96 -3.48
CA GLN A 455 -31.53 38.76 -2.25
C GLN A 455 -32.94 39.35 -2.04
N SER A 456 -33.81 39.35 -3.06
CA SER A 456 -35.18 39.85 -2.94
C SER A 456 -36.12 38.86 -2.23
N LYS A 457 -35.77 37.56 -2.20
CA LYS A 457 -36.55 36.51 -1.56
C LYS A 457 -35.90 36.07 -0.24
N SER A 458 -36.73 35.83 0.77
CA SER A 458 -36.26 35.22 2.01
C SER A 458 -35.71 33.82 1.73
N HIS A 459 -34.48 33.57 2.14
CA HIS A 459 -33.85 32.26 1.97
C HIS A 459 -34.54 31.21 2.83
N ALA A 460 -35.02 30.14 2.19
CA ALA A 460 -35.48 28.94 2.87
C ALA A 460 -34.43 27.83 2.70
N TYR A 461 -34.05 27.19 3.81
CA TYR A 461 -33.11 26.08 3.78
C TYR A 461 -33.63 24.95 2.90
N LEU A 462 -32.85 24.58 1.89
CA LEU A 462 -33.10 23.47 0.99
C LEU A 462 -32.40 22.22 1.55
N PRO A 463 -33.16 21.21 2.04
CA PRO A 463 -32.58 20.00 2.63
C PRO A 463 -31.79 19.19 1.61
N VAL A 464 -30.70 18.56 2.03
CA VAL A 464 -29.82 17.73 1.19
C VAL A 464 -30.59 16.64 0.42
N SER A 465 -31.56 15.99 1.07
CA SER A 465 -32.40 14.99 0.41
C SER A 465 -33.18 15.56 -0.78
N ARG A 466 -33.66 16.81 -0.66
CA ARG A 466 -34.38 17.47 -1.74
C ARG A 466 -33.44 17.86 -2.88
N ILE A 467 -32.22 18.28 -2.58
CA ILE A 467 -31.20 18.55 -3.61
C ILE A 467 -30.86 17.27 -4.38
N ALA A 468 -30.72 16.14 -3.68
CA ALA A 468 -30.50 14.84 -4.31
C ALA A 468 -31.67 14.42 -5.22
N ASP A 469 -32.91 14.66 -4.82
CA ASP A 469 -34.09 14.40 -5.66
C ASP A 469 -34.10 15.30 -6.92
N LEU A 470 -33.74 16.58 -6.77
CA LEU A 470 -33.62 17.52 -7.89
C LEU A 470 -32.49 17.12 -8.84
N PHE A 471 -31.36 16.63 -8.32
CA PHE A 471 -30.30 16.08 -9.14
C PHE A 471 -30.76 14.89 -9.96
N LYS A 472 -31.47 13.92 -9.36
CA LYS A 472 -32.08 12.78 -10.09
C LYS A 472 -33.00 13.24 -11.22
N GLN A 473 -33.67 14.38 -11.06
CA GLN A 473 -34.56 14.96 -12.06
C GLN A 473 -33.85 15.81 -13.12
N SER A 474 -32.63 16.27 -12.85
CA SER A 474 -31.80 17.06 -13.77
C SER A 474 -31.37 16.24 -14.99
N GLU A 475 -30.92 16.92 -16.05
CA GLU A 475 -30.40 16.28 -17.26
C GLU A 475 -29.26 15.29 -16.94
N TYR A 476 -28.32 15.71 -16.09
CA TYR A 476 -27.18 14.90 -15.67
C TYR A 476 -27.60 13.65 -14.90
N GLY A 477 -28.53 13.79 -13.95
CA GLY A 477 -29.05 12.65 -13.18
C GLY A 477 -29.80 11.65 -14.06
N ARG A 478 -30.62 12.14 -15.00
CA ARG A 478 -31.32 11.28 -15.97
C ARG A 478 -30.36 10.58 -16.92
N SER A 479 -29.31 11.26 -17.38
CA SER A 479 -28.27 10.66 -18.23
C SER A 479 -27.57 9.51 -17.50
N ILE A 480 -27.18 9.70 -16.24
CA ILE A 480 -26.56 8.63 -15.43
C ILE A 480 -27.53 7.47 -15.22
N LEU A 481 -28.79 7.74 -14.88
CA LEU A 481 -29.80 6.69 -14.71
C LEU A 481 -30.06 5.92 -16.01
N SER A 482 -30.03 6.61 -17.16
CA SER A 482 -30.15 5.97 -18.47
C SER A 482 -28.95 5.11 -18.80
N ASP A 483 -27.73 5.60 -18.53
CA ASP A 483 -26.48 4.86 -18.70
C ASP A 483 -26.48 3.58 -17.85
N LEU A 484 -26.93 3.69 -16.58
CA LEU A 484 -27.04 2.56 -15.65
C LEU A 484 -28.11 1.55 -16.07
N SER A 485 -29.23 2.02 -16.64
CA SER A 485 -30.31 1.14 -17.13
C SER A 485 -29.86 0.28 -18.32
N SER A 486 -28.88 0.75 -19.10
CA SER A 486 -28.28 -0.04 -20.17
C SER A 486 -27.27 -1.06 -19.59
N PRO A 487 -27.46 -2.37 -19.80
CA PRO A 487 -26.54 -3.36 -19.27
C PRO A 487 -25.16 -3.21 -19.93
N TYR A 488 -24.10 -3.39 -19.13
CA TYR A 488 -22.75 -3.35 -19.66
C TYR A 488 -22.52 -4.51 -20.63
N ASP A 489 -21.99 -4.22 -21.80
CA ASP A 489 -21.65 -5.22 -22.81
C ASP A 489 -20.40 -6.00 -22.38
N ARG A 490 -20.61 -7.21 -21.86
CA ARG A 490 -19.54 -8.09 -21.36
C ARG A 490 -18.57 -8.53 -22.46
N THR A 491 -18.92 -8.41 -23.75
CA THR A 491 -18.00 -8.78 -24.84
C THR A 491 -16.80 -7.85 -24.96
N LYS A 492 -16.92 -6.62 -24.43
CA LYS A 492 -15.82 -5.63 -24.38
C LYS A 492 -14.80 -5.91 -23.28
N ASN A 493 -15.02 -6.94 -22.45
CA ASN A 493 -14.11 -7.27 -21.36
C ASN A 493 -12.87 -8.00 -21.86
N LEU A 494 -11.72 -7.34 -21.72
CA LEU A 494 -10.44 -8.01 -21.82
C LEU A 494 -10.26 -8.96 -20.61
N PRO A 495 -9.76 -10.19 -20.81
CA PRO A 495 -9.54 -11.15 -19.72
C PRO A 495 -8.64 -10.62 -18.58
N SER A 496 -7.76 -9.66 -18.89
CA SER A 496 -6.86 -9.02 -17.94
C SER A 496 -7.50 -7.87 -17.14
N SER A 497 -8.73 -7.45 -17.46
CA SER A 497 -9.43 -6.37 -16.76
C SER A 497 -9.83 -6.74 -15.33
N LEU A 498 -10.25 -7.98 -15.07
CA LEU A 498 -10.73 -8.44 -13.76
C LEU A 498 -9.89 -9.64 -13.27
N THR A 499 -9.38 -9.55 -12.04
CA THR A 499 -8.52 -10.60 -11.49
C THR A 499 -9.35 -11.68 -10.78
N MET A 500 -9.23 -12.92 -11.24
CA MET A 500 -9.90 -14.08 -10.64
C MET A 500 -9.06 -14.77 -9.55
N SER A 501 -7.73 -14.63 -9.61
CA SER A 501 -6.82 -15.26 -8.65
C SER A 501 -6.71 -14.46 -7.35
N LYS A 502 -6.79 -15.14 -6.20
CA LYS A 502 -6.63 -14.49 -4.88
C LYS A 502 -5.25 -13.90 -4.65
N TYR A 503 -4.19 -14.55 -5.13
CA TYR A 503 -2.80 -14.13 -4.94
C TYR A 503 -2.09 -13.99 -6.29
N ALA A 504 -1.18 -13.02 -6.39
CA ALA A 504 -0.44 -12.73 -7.63
C ALA A 504 0.69 -13.73 -7.90
N VAL A 505 1.32 -14.20 -6.83
CA VAL A 505 2.51 -15.05 -6.86
C VAL A 505 2.17 -16.40 -6.26
N SER A 506 2.91 -17.43 -6.66
CA SER A 506 2.83 -18.75 -6.05
C SER A 506 3.02 -18.70 -4.53
N ASN A 507 2.36 -19.61 -3.82
CA ASN A 507 2.44 -19.71 -2.36
C ASN A 507 3.89 -19.77 -1.85
N TRP A 508 4.77 -20.47 -2.56
CA TRP A 508 6.19 -20.56 -2.22
C TRP A 508 6.93 -19.22 -2.42
N GLY A 509 6.63 -18.50 -3.51
CA GLY A 509 7.20 -17.18 -3.74
C GLY A 509 6.80 -16.17 -2.65
N LEU A 510 5.54 -16.21 -2.20
CA LEU A 510 5.06 -15.40 -1.07
C LEU A 510 5.74 -15.77 0.25
N PHE A 511 5.87 -17.07 0.54
CA PHE A 511 6.59 -17.55 1.71
C PHE A 511 8.04 -17.07 1.72
N LYS A 512 8.74 -17.20 0.58
CA LYS A 512 10.12 -16.72 0.42
C LYS A 512 10.22 -15.20 0.64
N ALA A 513 9.30 -14.41 0.08
CA ALA A 513 9.29 -12.96 0.27
C ALA A 513 9.09 -12.57 1.75
N CYS A 514 8.16 -13.22 2.45
CA CYS A 514 7.95 -13.01 3.89
C CYS A 514 9.16 -13.46 4.72
N TYR A 515 9.80 -14.57 4.35
CA TYR A 515 10.98 -15.10 5.02
C TYR A 515 12.20 -14.16 4.89
N GLU A 516 12.49 -13.66 3.70
CA GLU A 516 13.55 -12.67 3.48
C GLU A 516 13.31 -11.38 4.27
N ARG A 517 12.06 -10.90 4.33
CA ARG A 517 11.68 -9.74 5.13
C ARG A 517 11.92 -9.99 6.62
N GLU A 518 11.54 -11.15 7.14
CA GLU A 518 11.70 -11.46 8.56
C GLU A 518 13.17 -11.59 8.96
N ILE A 519 14.03 -12.16 8.10
CA ILE A 519 15.50 -12.16 8.30
C ILE A 519 16.02 -10.72 8.42
N LEU A 520 15.58 -9.84 7.52
CA LEU A 520 15.99 -8.44 7.53
C LEU A 520 15.57 -7.75 8.83
N LEU A 521 14.32 -7.97 9.27
CA LEU A 521 13.83 -7.42 10.54
C LEU A 521 14.61 -7.94 11.75
N ILE A 522 14.94 -9.23 11.80
CA ILE A 522 15.79 -9.80 12.86
C ILE A 522 17.16 -9.12 12.87
N SER A 523 17.75 -8.90 11.69
CA SER A 523 19.03 -8.19 11.57
C SER A 523 18.95 -6.74 12.06
N ARG A 524 17.83 -6.03 11.83
CA ARG A 524 17.61 -4.66 12.33
C ARG A 524 17.47 -4.63 13.85
N HIS A 525 16.87 -5.65 14.44
CA HIS A 525 16.71 -5.79 15.89
C HIS A 525 17.85 -6.55 16.58
N ARG A 526 19.01 -6.75 15.92
CA ARG A 526 20.14 -7.50 16.50
C ARG A 526 20.53 -7.04 17.91
N PHE A 527 20.44 -5.74 18.17
CA PHE A 527 20.75 -5.16 19.49
C PHE A 527 19.86 -5.72 20.59
N LEU A 528 18.55 -5.83 20.33
CA LEU A 528 17.58 -6.34 21.29
C LEU A 528 17.85 -7.82 21.60
N TYR A 529 18.14 -8.62 20.57
CA TYR A 529 18.47 -10.04 20.73
C TYR A 529 19.79 -10.26 21.47
N ILE A 530 20.82 -9.46 21.19
CA ILE A 530 22.09 -9.49 21.93
C ILE A 530 21.86 -9.12 23.39
N PHE A 531 21.18 -8.00 23.66
CA PHE A 531 20.89 -7.53 25.01
C PHE A 531 20.13 -8.59 25.83
N ARG A 532 19.13 -9.23 25.24
CA ARG A 532 18.41 -10.33 25.89
C ARG A 532 19.29 -11.54 26.18
N THR A 533 20.13 -11.94 25.25
CA THR A 533 21.06 -13.05 25.47
C THR A 533 21.99 -12.75 26.65
N CYS A 534 22.48 -11.51 26.76
CA CYS A 534 23.26 -11.05 27.91
C CYS A 534 22.43 -11.02 29.20
N GLN A 535 21.17 -10.57 29.15
CA GLN A 535 20.26 -10.57 30.29
C GLN A 535 20.02 -11.99 30.82
N VAL A 536 19.77 -12.97 29.94
CA VAL A 536 19.60 -14.37 30.29
C VAL A 536 20.85 -14.92 30.97
N ALA A 537 22.03 -14.61 30.44
CA ALA A 537 23.29 -15.02 31.06
C ALA A 537 23.48 -14.40 32.45
N PHE A 538 23.18 -13.10 32.60
CA PHE A 538 23.27 -12.39 33.88
C PHE A 538 22.32 -12.99 34.93
N VAL A 539 21.05 -13.22 34.59
CA VAL A 539 20.09 -13.87 35.51
C VAL A 539 20.52 -15.31 35.80
N GLY A 540 21.09 -16.01 34.82
CA GLY A 540 21.71 -17.32 35.03
C GLY A 540 22.77 -17.27 36.14
N VAL A 541 23.68 -16.30 36.11
CA VAL A 541 24.71 -16.10 37.16
C VAL A 541 24.10 -15.80 38.52
N VAL A 542 23.09 -14.92 38.59
CA VAL A 542 22.36 -14.64 39.83
C VAL A 542 21.72 -15.92 40.39
N THR A 543 21.12 -16.73 39.52
CA THR A 543 20.55 -18.03 39.90
C THR A 543 21.61 -18.96 40.47
N CYS A 544 22.80 -18.98 39.86
CA CYS A 544 23.93 -19.76 40.38
C CYS A 544 24.30 -19.34 41.80
N THR A 545 24.33 -18.04 42.10
CA THR A 545 24.66 -17.56 43.45
C THR A 545 23.61 -17.93 44.49
N LEU A 546 22.32 -17.96 44.12
CA LEU A 546 21.22 -18.30 45.03
C LEU A 546 21.16 -19.79 45.35
N PHE A 547 21.53 -20.64 44.39
CA PHE A 547 21.45 -22.10 44.50
C PHE A 547 22.83 -22.79 44.49
N LEU A 548 23.88 -22.07 44.89
CA LEU A 548 25.27 -22.53 44.79
C LEU A 548 25.53 -23.77 45.65
N ARG A 549 25.66 -24.95 45.03
CA ARG A 549 26.11 -26.21 45.67
C ARG A 549 26.79 -27.11 44.66
N THR A 550 27.89 -27.77 45.06
CA THR A 550 28.68 -28.65 44.18
C THR A 550 28.04 -30.02 43.95
N THR A 551 27.21 -30.52 44.88
CA THR A 551 26.48 -31.79 44.72
C THR A 551 25.15 -31.79 45.46
N LEU A 552 24.06 -32.17 44.78
CA LEU A 552 22.74 -32.33 45.39
C LEU A 552 22.47 -33.82 45.71
N HIS A 553 22.48 -34.20 46.99
CA HIS A 553 22.19 -35.58 47.41
C HIS A 553 20.69 -35.90 47.33
N ARG A 554 20.35 -37.08 46.79
CA ARG A 554 18.97 -37.49 46.44
C ARG A 554 18.13 -37.97 47.63
N THR A 555 18.72 -38.09 48.81
CA THR A 555 18.12 -38.75 49.97
C THR A 555 17.43 -37.81 50.95
N ASP A 556 17.71 -36.51 50.90
CA ASP A 556 17.19 -35.55 51.89
C ASP A 556 16.03 -34.72 51.34
N GLU A 557 14.95 -34.61 52.12
CA GLU A 557 13.75 -33.82 51.78
C GLU A 557 14.08 -32.33 51.56
N VAL A 558 15.05 -31.79 52.30
CA VAL A 558 15.53 -30.41 52.16
C VAL A 558 16.16 -30.17 50.78
N ASN A 559 16.94 -31.13 50.28
CA ASN A 559 17.55 -31.08 48.95
C ASN A 559 16.50 -31.26 47.84
N GLY A 560 15.46 -32.07 48.09
CA GLY A 560 14.30 -32.20 47.20
C GLY A 560 13.53 -30.88 47.02
N ASN A 561 13.27 -30.15 48.12
CA ASN A 561 12.63 -28.84 48.08
C ASN A 561 13.47 -27.79 47.33
N LEU A 562 14.79 -27.79 47.53
CA LEU A 562 15.74 -26.94 46.78
C LEU A 562 15.74 -27.25 45.28
N TYR A 563 15.74 -28.53 44.91
CA TYR A 563 15.65 -28.99 43.52
C TYR A 563 14.38 -28.48 42.84
N LEU A 564 13.23 -28.65 43.50
CA LEU A 564 11.94 -28.16 43.01
C LEU A 564 11.91 -26.64 42.91
N GLY A 565 12.51 -25.93 43.88
CA GLY A 565 12.62 -24.47 43.86
C GLY A 565 13.44 -23.94 42.68
N CYS A 566 14.58 -24.58 42.39
CA CYS A 566 15.43 -24.20 41.26
C CYS A 566 14.76 -24.46 39.90
N LEU A 567 14.07 -25.61 39.76
CA LEU A 567 13.29 -25.92 38.56
C LEU A 567 12.14 -24.92 38.38
N PHE A 568 11.39 -24.62 39.43
CA PHE A 568 10.31 -23.64 39.38
C PHE A 568 10.83 -22.26 38.97
N TYR A 569 11.92 -21.79 39.57
CA TYR A 569 12.53 -20.51 39.23
C TYR A 569 13.00 -20.47 37.76
N SER A 570 13.62 -21.56 37.28
CA SER A 570 14.06 -21.68 35.89
C SER A 570 12.89 -21.63 34.91
N LEU A 571 11.80 -22.36 35.20
CA LEU A 571 10.58 -22.34 34.38
C LEU A 571 9.93 -20.95 34.38
N ALA A 572 9.83 -20.31 35.54
CA ALA A 572 9.27 -18.96 35.66
C ALA A 572 10.10 -17.95 34.85
N HIS A 573 11.42 -18.00 34.94
CA HIS A 573 12.31 -17.13 34.16
C HIS A 573 12.17 -17.34 32.64
N MET A 574 12.13 -18.59 32.18
CA MET A 574 11.91 -18.91 30.76
C MET A 574 10.58 -18.33 30.24
N MET A 575 9.53 -18.37 31.06
CA MET A 575 8.25 -17.76 30.71
C MET A 575 8.32 -16.23 30.64
N TYR A 576 8.97 -15.57 31.60
CA TYR A 576 9.13 -14.10 31.58
C TYR A 576 9.94 -13.61 30.39
N ASN A 577 10.94 -14.36 29.93
CA ASN A 577 11.73 -13.97 28.76
C ASN A 577 10.85 -13.84 27.50
N GLY A 578 9.94 -14.81 27.28
CA GLY A 578 9.01 -14.81 26.15
C GLY A 578 7.98 -13.67 26.16
N PHE A 579 7.65 -13.10 27.32
CA PHE A 579 6.70 -11.98 27.44
C PHE A 579 7.15 -10.73 26.69
N SER A 580 8.46 -10.48 26.65
CA SER A 580 9.02 -9.27 26.07
C SER A 580 8.88 -9.21 24.53
N GLU A 581 8.49 -10.30 23.87
CA GLU A 581 8.22 -10.40 22.42
C GLU A 581 6.82 -9.94 22.02
N LEU A 582 5.87 -9.95 22.96
CA LEU A 582 4.48 -9.57 22.70
C LEU A 582 4.33 -8.14 22.17
N PRO A 583 5.00 -7.10 22.75
CA PRO A 583 4.83 -5.73 22.27
C PRO A 583 5.27 -5.53 20.82
N ILE A 584 6.34 -6.23 20.38
CA ILE A 584 6.88 -6.19 19.01
C ILE A 584 5.91 -6.86 18.03
N THR A 585 5.32 -7.99 18.44
CA THR A 585 4.32 -8.68 17.61
C THR A 585 3.07 -7.83 17.45
N ILE A 586 2.60 -7.21 18.54
CA ILE A 586 1.37 -6.40 18.54
C ILE A 586 1.53 -5.12 17.72
N SER A 587 2.70 -4.47 17.73
CA SER A 587 2.94 -3.28 16.89
C SER A 587 2.88 -3.60 15.39
N ARG A 588 3.12 -4.85 14.99
CA ARG A 588 3.07 -5.29 13.57
C ARG A 588 1.66 -5.69 13.11
N LEU A 589 0.72 -5.94 14.02
CA LEU A 589 -0.63 -6.41 13.68
C LEU A 589 -1.40 -5.47 12.72
N PRO A 590 -1.39 -4.14 12.89
CA PRO A 590 -2.09 -3.25 11.95
C PRO A 590 -1.60 -3.40 10.51
N VAL A 591 -0.29 -3.53 10.32
CA VAL A 591 0.32 -3.74 8.99
C VAL A 591 -0.05 -5.12 8.44
N PHE A 592 -0.03 -6.16 9.29
CA PHE A 592 -0.45 -7.49 8.91
C PHE A 592 -1.90 -7.52 8.39
N PHE A 593 -2.84 -6.91 9.12
CA PHE A 593 -4.24 -6.86 8.68
C PHE A 593 -4.40 -6.03 7.40
N LYS A 594 -3.70 -4.89 7.29
CA LYS A 594 -3.67 -4.09 6.06
C LYS A 594 -3.21 -4.92 4.86
N GLN A 595 -2.09 -5.64 4.97
CA GLN A 595 -1.51 -6.44 3.87
C GLN A 595 -2.36 -7.69 3.56
N ARG A 596 -2.88 -8.36 4.59
CA ARG A 596 -3.75 -9.53 4.45
C ARG A 596 -5.07 -9.18 3.74
N ASN A 597 -5.73 -8.10 4.15
CA ASN A 597 -7.00 -7.66 3.57
C ASN A 597 -6.84 -7.15 2.12
N ASN A 598 -5.60 -6.82 1.73
CA ASN A 598 -5.22 -6.49 0.35
C ASN A 598 -4.72 -7.70 -0.46
N PHE A 599 -4.78 -8.91 0.10
CA PHE A 599 -4.25 -10.14 -0.49
C PHE A 599 -2.78 -10.07 -0.92
N PHE A 600 -1.93 -9.38 -0.14
CA PHE A 600 -0.47 -9.40 -0.39
C PHE A 600 0.11 -10.77 -0.08
N HIS A 601 -0.28 -11.35 1.05
CA HIS A 601 0.14 -12.68 1.46
C HIS A 601 -0.95 -13.34 2.34
N PRO A 602 -1.02 -14.68 2.38
CA PRO A 602 -1.85 -15.38 3.35
C PRO A 602 -1.29 -15.25 4.77
N ALA A 603 -2.11 -15.59 5.77
CA ALA A 603 -1.72 -15.51 7.18
C ALA A 603 -0.53 -16.45 7.50
N TRP A 604 -0.55 -17.69 7.00
CA TRP A 604 0.51 -18.67 7.25
C TRP A 604 1.88 -18.24 6.69
N ALA A 605 1.90 -17.55 5.54
CA ALA A 605 3.15 -17.10 4.91
C ALA A 605 3.84 -16.02 5.76
N PHE A 606 3.09 -15.29 6.58
CA PHE A 606 3.65 -14.38 7.57
C PHE A 606 4.11 -15.12 8.83
N SER A 607 3.25 -15.99 9.38
CA SER A 607 3.46 -16.57 10.72
C SER A 607 4.55 -17.64 10.75
N ILE A 608 4.62 -18.51 9.73
CA ILE A 608 5.58 -19.62 9.70
C ILE A 608 7.04 -19.14 9.68
N PRO A 609 7.44 -18.15 8.84
CA PRO A 609 8.80 -17.61 8.90
C PRO A 609 9.21 -17.09 10.27
N SER A 610 8.32 -16.35 10.94
CA SER A 610 8.58 -15.84 12.28
C SER A 610 8.78 -16.98 13.30
N TRP A 611 8.08 -18.11 13.16
CA TRP A 611 8.29 -19.29 14.02
C TRP A 611 9.62 -19.99 13.71
N ILE A 612 9.88 -20.29 12.44
CA ILE A 612 11.09 -21.00 12.01
C ILE A 612 12.35 -20.25 12.43
N LEU A 613 12.40 -18.94 12.19
CA LEU A 613 13.59 -18.13 12.49
C LEU A 613 13.84 -17.95 14.00
N ARG A 614 12.84 -18.20 14.85
CA ARG A 614 12.96 -18.10 16.31
C ARG A 614 13.48 -19.37 16.98
N ILE A 615 13.35 -20.53 16.33
CA ILE A 615 13.85 -21.80 16.88
C ILE A 615 15.37 -21.74 17.11
N PRO A 616 16.22 -21.34 16.14
CA PRO A 616 17.66 -21.22 16.34
C PRO A 616 18.03 -20.26 17.47
N TYR A 617 17.33 -19.12 17.57
CA TYR A 617 17.56 -18.13 18.62
C TYR A 617 17.22 -18.68 20.01
N SER A 618 16.05 -19.32 20.15
CA SER A 618 15.63 -19.93 21.43
C SER A 618 16.56 -21.06 21.85
N LEU A 619 17.12 -21.81 20.89
CA LEU A 619 18.13 -22.83 21.17
C LEU A 619 19.41 -22.22 21.74
N ILE A 620 19.91 -21.11 21.18
CA ILE A 620 21.12 -20.43 21.69
C ILE A 620 20.91 -19.97 23.14
N GLU A 621 19.78 -19.31 23.44
CA GLU A 621 19.47 -18.89 24.82
C GLU A 621 19.38 -20.11 25.76
N ALA A 622 18.77 -21.22 25.30
CA ALA A 622 18.68 -22.49 26.02
C ALA A 622 20.01 -23.12 26.35
N VAL A 623 20.95 -23.10 25.40
CA VAL A 623 22.32 -23.55 25.61
C VAL A 623 22.96 -22.73 26.70
N ILE A 624 22.91 -21.40 26.60
CA ILE A 624 23.59 -20.49 27.52
C ILE A 624 23.07 -20.66 28.95
N TRP A 625 21.75 -20.63 29.13
CA TRP A 625 21.14 -20.83 30.45
C TRP A 625 21.54 -22.17 31.08
N SER A 626 21.43 -23.25 30.30
CA SER A 626 21.70 -24.59 30.80
C SER A 626 23.18 -24.77 31.15
N CYS A 627 24.10 -24.29 30.32
CA CYS A 627 25.53 -24.35 30.62
C CYS A 627 25.87 -23.63 31.92
N VAL A 628 25.25 -22.47 32.17
CA VAL A 628 25.50 -21.66 33.37
C VAL A 628 24.90 -22.31 34.62
N VAL A 629 23.64 -22.75 34.57
CA VAL A 629 22.90 -23.24 35.76
C VAL A 629 23.14 -24.73 36.04
N TYR A 630 23.40 -25.55 35.01
CA TYR A 630 23.40 -27.01 35.19
C TYR A 630 24.52 -27.51 36.09
N TYR A 631 25.75 -27.05 35.81
CA TYR A 631 26.95 -27.49 36.50
C TYR A 631 27.13 -26.80 37.87
N THR A 632 26.65 -25.57 38.02
CA THR A 632 26.81 -24.75 39.24
C THR A 632 25.85 -25.13 40.36
N VAL A 633 24.66 -25.62 40.03
CA VAL A 633 23.67 -26.13 41.01
C VAL A 633 23.98 -27.58 41.43
N GLY A 634 24.90 -28.25 40.73
CA GLY A 634 25.28 -29.63 41.04
C GLY A 634 24.19 -30.64 40.71
N PHE A 635 23.47 -30.45 39.59
CA PHE A 635 22.60 -31.48 39.04
C PHE A 635 23.42 -32.73 38.64
N ALA A 636 22.74 -33.83 38.33
CA ALA A 636 23.38 -35.14 38.14
C ALA A 636 24.58 -35.07 37.16
N PRO A 637 25.79 -35.51 37.55
CA PRO A 637 27.02 -35.34 36.75
C PRO A 637 27.10 -36.24 35.50
N GLY A 638 26.14 -37.17 35.31
CA GLY A 638 26.13 -38.07 34.15
C GLY A 638 25.71 -37.36 32.86
N ALA A 639 26.55 -37.46 31.82
CA ALA A 639 26.30 -36.86 30.50
C ALA A 639 24.93 -37.25 29.90
N GLY A 640 24.51 -38.52 30.04
CA GLY A 640 23.20 -38.97 29.55
C GLY A 640 22.00 -38.33 30.27
N SER A 641 22.10 -38.11 31.59
CA SER A 641 21.06 -37.40 32.36
C SER A 641 21.04 -35.90 32.05
N CYS A 642 22.20 -35.31 31.76
CA CYS A 642 22.33 -33.94 31.29
C CYS A 642 21.64 -33.77 29.94
N CYS A 643 21.94 -34.61 28.94
CA CYS A 643 21.35 -34.53 27.61
C CYS A 643 19.81 -34.65 27.61
N THR A 644 19.27 -35.60 28.38
CA THR A 644 17.81 -35.78 28.49
C THR A 644 17.14 -34.57 29.15
N ARG A 645 17.68 -34.08 30.27
CA ARG A 645 17.10 -32.95 31.01
C ARG A 645 17.26 -31.62 30.25
N TYR A 646 18.36 -31.48 29.53
CA TYR A 646 18.61 -30.40 28.58
C TYR A 646 17.61 -30.41 27.42
N GLY A 647 17.34 -31.56 26.82
CA GLY A 647 16.32 -31.70 25.77
C GLY A 647 14.92 -31.29 26.23
N TYR A 648 14.52 -31.67 27.45
CA TYR A 648 13.25 -31.22 28.04
C TYR A 648 13.22 -29.71 28.30
N SER A 649 14.31 -29.14 28.82
CA SER A 649 14.43 -27.70 29.04
C SER A 649 14.35 -26.90 27.73
N GLN A 650 15.00 -27.40 26.67
CA GLN A 650 14.95 -26.81 25.33
C GLN A 650 13.55 -26.88 24.75
N TYR A 651 12.91 -28.06 24.80
CA TYR A 651 11.54 -28.25 24.33
C TYR A 651 10.58 -27.29 25.03
N PHE A 652 10.64 -27.21 26.36
CA PHE A 652 9.78 -26.33 27.15
C PHE A 652 9.99 -24.85 26.78
N TRP A 653 11.24 -24.41 26.62
CA TRP A 653 11.53 -23.03 26.25
C TRP A 653 11.00 -22.68 24.86
N ILE A 654 11.19 -23.57 23.89
CA ILE A 654 10.61 -23.42 22.55
C ILE A 654 9.08 -23.36 22.65
N CYS A 655 8.44 -24.22 23.43
CA CYS A 655 6.99 -24.20 23.64
C CYS A 655 6.50 -22.89 24.28
N CYS A 656 7.17 -22.38 25.31
CA CYS A 656 6.79 -21.12 25.95
C CYS A 656 6.93 -19.93 25.00
N ASN A 657 8.07 -19.78 24.34
CA ASN A 657 8.31 -18.67 23.40
C ASN A 657 7.30 -18.69 22.23
N ASN A 658 7.00 -19.87 21.68
CA ASN A 658 6.00 -20.01 20.61
C ASN A 658 4.57 -19.86 21.11
N GLY A 659 4.27 -20.28 22.35
CA GLY A 659 2.99 -20.06 23.00
C GLY A 659 2.67 -18.58 23.19
N PHE A 660 3.65 -17.76 23.61
CA PHE A 660 3.46 -16.31 23.71
C PHE A 660 3.21 -15.65 22.36
N LEU A 661 3.89 -16.10 21.30
CA LEU A 661 3.58 -15.65 19.96
C LEU A 661 2.14 -15.96 19.60
N PHE A 662 1.70 -17.21 19.80
CA PHE A 662 0.34 -17.62 19.52
C PHE A 662 -0.68 -16.73 20.25
N VAL A 663 -0.48 -16.45 21.55
CA VAL A 663 -1.34 -15.52 22.30
C VAL A 663 -1.30 -14.10 21.73
N GLY A 664 -0.11 -13.62 21.36
CA GLY A 664 0.07 -12.34 20.68
C GLY A 664 -0.74 -12.20 19.38
N TRP A 665 -1.02 -13.32 18.70
CA TRP A 665 -1.81 -13.38 17.47
C TRP A 665 -3.34 -13.45 17.69
N ILE A 666 -3.79 -13.96 18.83
CA ILE A 666 -5.23 -14.18 19.09
C ILE A 666 -5.98 -12.86 19.30
N HIS A 667 -5.38 -11.89 19.99
CA HIS A 667 -6.06 -10.64 20.30
C HIS A 667 -5.20 -9.40 19.99
N PRO A 668 -5.75 -8.36 19.33
CA PRO A 668 -5.01 -7.13 19.01
C PRO A 668 -4.73 -6.22 20.23
N SER A 669 -5.22 -6.57 21.42
CA SER A 669 -5.13 -5.69 22.60
C SER A 669 -3.96 -6.11 23.47
N LYS A 670 -2.99 -5.19 23.65
CA LYS A 670 -1.87 -5.38 24.58
C LYS A 670 -2.36 -5.77 25.97
N ARG A 671 -3.40 -5.11 26.47
CA ARG A 671 -3.93 -5.34 27.81
C ARG A 671 -4.57 -6.74 27.93
N CYS A 672 -5.35 -7.16 26.93
CA CYS A 672 -5.98 -8.48 26.93
C CYS A 672 -4.95 -9.62 26.81
N ASN A 673 -3.95 -9.48 25.93
CA ASN A 673 -2.87 -10.47 25.82
C ASN A 673 -2.05 -10.57 27.12
N GLN A 674 -1.74 -9.44 27.76
CA GLN A 674 -1.07 -9.44 29.07
C GLN A 674 -1.90 -10.14 30.14
N THR A 675 -3.22 -9.97 30.15
CA THR A 675 -4.12 -10.66 31.08
C THR A 675 -4.21 -12.16 30.78
N MET A 676 -4.34 -12.57 29.52
CA MET A 676 -4.35 -13.98 29.11
C MET A 676 -3.03 -14.69 29.49
N VAL A 677 -1.91 -14.00 29.33
CA VAL A 677 -0.60 -14.47 29.76
C VAL A 677 -0.54 -14.59 31.28
N GLY A 678 -0.98 -13.57 32.02
CA GLY A 678 -1.07 -13.62 33.49
C GLY A 678 -1.95 -14.76 34.01
N LEU A 679 -3.07 -15.05 33.34
CA LEU A 679 -3.92 -16.20 33.64
C LEU A 679 -3.23 -17.53 33.33
N GLY A 680 -2.44 -17.59 32.24
CA GLY A 680 -1.57 -18.74 31.94
C GLY A 680 -0.51 -18.99 33.01
N PHE A 681 0.12 -17.93 33.55
CA PHE A 681 1.02 -18.03 34.70
C PHE A 681 0.34 -18.60 35.94
N LEU A 682 -0.90 -18.16 36.21
CA LEU A 682 -1.70 -18.68 37.32
C LEU A 682 -2.01 -20.16 37.12
N GLY A 683 -2.41 -20.57 35.91
CA GLY A 683 -2.72 -21.95 35.56
C GLY A 683 -1.52 -22.88 35.70
N ILE A 684 -0.35 -22.50 35.19
CA ILE A 684 0.88 -23.30 35.33
C ILE A 684 1.32 -23.38 36.78
N SER A 685 1.19 -22.30 37.56
CA SER A 685 1.50 -22.30 38.99
C SER A 685 0.56 -23.21 39.78
N ILE A 686 -0.73 -23.26 39.42
CA ILE A 686 -1.72 -24.16 40.03
C ILE A 686 -1.40 -25.62 39.67
N VAL A 687 -1.06 -25.91 38.41
CA VAL A 687 -0.67 -27.27 37.97
C VAL A 687 0.60 -27.73 38.68
N LEU A 688 1.63 -26.86 38.77
CA LEU A 688 2.88 -27.17 39.48
C LEU A 688 2.65 -27.40 40.98
N ARG A 689 1.74 -26.62 41.60
CA ARG A 689 1.34 -26.80 43.00
C ARG A 689 0.53 -28.10 43.20
N ALA A 690 -0.30 -28.48 42.24
CA ALA A 690 -1.02 -29.75 42.26
C ALA A 690 -0.07 -30.94 42.13
N THR A 691 0.95 -30.87 41.26
CA THR A 691 2.01 -31.90 41.20
C THR A 691 2.87 -31.97 42.46
N ARG A 692 3.09 -30.84 43.15
CA ARG A 692 3.79 -30.84 44.44
C ARG A 692 3.02 -31.62 45.51
N ASN A 693 1.69 -31.48 45.53
CA ASN A 693 0.82 -32.25 46.44
C ASN A 693 0.67 -33.73 46.05
N PHE A 694 1.10 -34.11 44.84
CA PHE A 694 1.08 -35.50 44.36
C PHE A 694 2.43 -36.23 44.57
N CYS A 695 3.50 -35.47 44.80
CA CYS A 695 4.86 -35.98 45.06
C CYS A 695 5.27 -35.93 46.54
N GLN A 696 4.53 -35.20 47.39
CA GLN A 696 4.48 -35.44 48.84
C GLN A 696 3.55 -36.60 49.11
#